data_AF-A0A812XM89-F1
#
_entry.id   AF-A0A812XM89-F1
#
_cell.length_a   1.000
_cell.length_b   1.000
_cell.length_c   1.000
_cell.angle_alpha   90.00
_cell.angle_beta   90.00
_cell.angle_gamma   90.00
#
_symmetry.space_group_name_H-M   'P 1'
#
loop_
_entity.id
_entity.type
_entity.pdbx_description
1 polymer ?
#
loop_
_entity_poly.entity_id
_entity_poly.type
_entity_poly.pdbx_seq_one_letter_code
_entity_poly.pdbx_strand_id
1 'polypeptide(L)'
;MTASPAEEGGEESKPNAHAALLQFASAAEEEMTLSDELEGIIRNLAETGAAACYPWDALRILLVGPERPYPRTAMALCTFLLLLPLCAAQQPGTLKSEGSPTMTVKECSKGQCTTKEHKLVLDANWRWIHTTEGYKNCYDGNEWDTSICADPEACAQDCALEAVDEKQYERIYGITRVPGGVRLNFVTGSNVGSRLFLLEDDDNYKLFKLKNREFAMDVDSSAVECGMNGAMYFIEMAADGGKGVGYNAAGAKYGTGYCDAQCPHDVKFIDGKANSKNWKPHPKDFSNTMGLGHYGACCAEMDIWEANKMSTAYTPHPCDIDTPGQYMCSGTECGDNDSGERYDGVCDKDGCDINPFRNQNTTFYGPGEQWAVDSSRPMTVVTQFLTTDGTDSGDLSEIRRFYVQDGRAVASPSITILPKAPSYPDSITDQTCKDMKELFDNQNDFQEKGGNKAMGESLSRGHVAAFSLWDDIDVHMMWLDSHYPEDRERGEPGVQRGMCPGGEDSSPRNVRSKHPRGYVTFANVAIGEIGSTQSVYPGTTGPVPPTASTTTTTSPVATVKPTTTVTATQPSCAKAWQQCGGRNHNGPTCCADGWSCVVDSEWYSQCKPGTDTAFAQANKPRDRRQKFLGPSFMQSKAKGRITFLMNLIRPAGDIILSERCNIALAAIATTAKKMETVLTDFWRDAPDLTLSEGETFQHSAVEPLKQSLLEPRREGAPWTTQRLCELLAQPRTSYKSTRIWLRNWGVGFKFRE
;
A
#
# COMPACT_ATOMS: atom_id res chain seq x y z
N MET A 1 35.99 -21.53 -65.13
CA MET A 1 34.84 -20.60 -65.03
C MET A 1 34.67 -20.30 -63.56
N THR A 2 34.66 -19.01 -63.18
CA THR A 2 34.50 -18.45 -61.82
C THR A 2 35.46 -18.97 -60.73
N ALA A 3 35.79 -18.10 -59.76
CA ALA A 3 37.03 -18.22 -58.97
C ALA A 3 36.79 -18.32 -57.46
N SER A 4 37.68 -19.08 -56.81
CA SER A 4 38.38 -18.84 -55.52
C SER A 4 37.64 -18.39 -54.24
N PRO A 5 38.26 -18.59 -53.04
CA PRO A 5 37.51 -18.84 -51.81
C PRO A 5 37.54 -17.71 -50.77
N ALA A 6 36.63 -17.84 -49.80
CA ALA A 6 36.71 -17.40 -48.39
C ALA A 6 37.24 -15.98 -48.06
N GLU A 7 36.33 -15.11 -47.62
CA GLU A 7 36.61 -13.98 -46.73
C GLU A 7 35.68 -14.03 -45.51
N GLU A 8 36.16 -13.48 -44.39
CA GLU A 8 35.50 -13.48 -43.09
C GLU A 8 34.42 -12.39 -43.01
N GLY A 9 33.34 -12.65 -42.26
CA GLY A 9 32.29 -11.69 -41.96
C GLY A 9 31.87 -11.82 -40.51
N GLY A 10 32.46 -11.00 -39.62
CA GLY A 10 32.12 -10.96 -38.20
C GLY A 10 30.84 -10.17 -37.94
N GLU A 11 30.07 -10.60 -36.95
CA GLU A 11 28.86 -9.92 -36.49
C GLU A 11 29.27 -8.73 -35.59
N GLU A 12 28.89 -7.51 -35.97
CA GLU A 12 29.41 -6.27 -35.39
C GLU A 12 28.80 -6.01 -34.01
N SER A 13 29.63 -6.09 -32.96
CA SER A 13 29.19 -5.86 -31.59
C SER A 13 28.86 -4.40 -31.36
N LYS A 14 27.61 -4.09 -30.96
CA LYS A 14 27.21 -2.73 -30.59
C LYS A 14 28.14 -2.15 -29.52
N PRO A 15 28.69 -0.94 -29.70
CA PRO A 15 29.52 -0.30 -28.68
C PRO A 15 28.71 -0.02 -27.40
N ASN A 16 29.33 -0.26 -26.25
CA ASN A 16 28.75 0.17 -24.97
C ASN A 16 28.82 1.71 -24.83
N ALA A 17 28.06 2.28 -23.88
CA ALA A 17 28.00 3.73 -23.66
C ALA A 17 29.37 4.40 -23.43
N HIS A 18 30.36 3.65 -22.93
CA HIS A 18 31.74 4.09 -22.77
C HIS A 18 32.46 4.30 -24.12
N ALA A 19 32.23 3.43 -25.12
CA ALA A 19 32.79 3.62 -26.46
C ALA A 19 32.09 4.76 -27.23
N ALA A 20 30.79 4.97 -27.01
CA ALA A 20 30.06 6.13 -27.54
C ALA A 20 30.57 7.46 -26.95
N LEU A 21 30.94 7.48 -25.66
CA LEU A 21 31.58 8.64 -25.02
C LEU A 21 32.98 8.92 -25.58
N LEU A 22 33.76 7.89 -25.94
CA LEU A 22 35.04 8.07 -26.63
C LEU A 22 34.85 8.66 -28.04
N GLN A 23 33.81 8.25 -28.77
CA GLN A 23 33.44 8.87 -30.05
C GLN A 23 32.98 10.33 -29.88
N PHE A 24 32.18 10.64 -28.86
CA PHE A 24 31.78 12.02 -28.54
C PHE A 24 33.00 12.89 -28.19
N ALA A 25 33.96 12.37 -27.42
CA ALA A 25 35.20 13.07 -27.13
C ALA A 25 36.03 13.36 -28.40
N SER A 26 36.13 12.41 -29.34
CA SER A 26 36.79 12.67 -30.64
C SER A 26 36.01 13.64 -31.53
N ALA A 27 34.67 13.59 -31.53
CA ALA A 27 33.82 14.50 -32.30
C ALA A 27 33.75 15.92 -31.71
N ALA A 28 34.21 16.12 -30.47
CA ALA A 28 34.37 17.44 -29.87
C ALA A 28 35.72 18.11 -30.25
N GLU A 29 36.70 17.35 -30.78
CA GLU A 29 37.98 17.88 -31.28
C GLU A 29 37.91 18.31 -32.77
N GLU A 30 36.94 17.80 -33.55
CA GLU A 30 36.71 18.16 -34.95
C GLU A 30 35.25 18.61 -35.18
N GLU A 31 35.04 19.86 -35.62
CA GLU A 31 33.70 20.47 -35.79
C GLU A 31 32.78 19.69 -36.76
N MET A 32 31.98 18.75 -36.24
CA MET A 32 30.96 18.02 -37.00
C MET A 32 29.66 17.80 -36.20
N THR A 33 28.57 17.60 -36.94
CA THR A 33 27.21 17.43 -36.40
C THR A 33 27.02 16.08 -35.70
N LEU A 34 26.36 16.11 -34.54
CA LEU A 34 25.96 14.92 -33.77
C LEU A 34 25.00 14.03 -34.57
N SER A 35 25.02 12.72 -34.32
CA SER A 35 24.08 11.77 -34.91
C SER A 35 22.72 11.78 -34.21
N ASP A 36 21.66 11.43 -34.93
CA ASP A 36 20.28 11.31 -34.41
C ASP A 36 20.19 10.40 -33.18
N GLU A 37 21.04 9.37 -33.11
CA GLU A 37 21.15 8.44 -31.98
C GLU A 37 21.70 9.11 -30.72
N LEU A 38 22.68 10.02 -30.87
CA LEU A 38 23.22 10.78 -29.74
C LEU A 38 22.25 11.87 -29.25
N GLU A 39 21.53 12.52 -30.19
CA GLU A 39 20.45 13.45 -29.83
C GLU A 39 19.31 12.71 -29.10
N GLY A 40 18.97 11.50 -29.54
CA GLY A 40 18.01 10.63 -28.86
C GLY A 40 18.40 10.28 -27.42
N ILE A 41 19.68 9.98 -27.17
CA ILE A 41 20.19 9.72 -25.81
C ILE A 41 20.12 10.97 -24.92
N ILE A 42 20.54 12.13 -25.43
CA ILE A 42 20.49 13.41 -24.69
C ILE A 42 19.04 13.80 -24.37
N ARG A 43 18.12 13.58 -25.33
CA ARG A 43 16.69 13.87 -25.18
C ARG A 43 16.03 12.93 -24.16
N ASN A 44 16.34 11.64 -24.20
CA ASN A 44 15.88 10.66 -23.22
C ASN A 44 16.40 10.98 -21.79
N LEU A 45 17.66 11.42 -21.66
CA LEU A 45 18.21 11.87 -20.36
C LEU A 45 17.48 13.10 -19.80
N ALA A 46 17.07 14.02 -20.69
CA ALA A 46 16.30 15.22 -20.32
C ALA A 46 14.82 14.93 -20.02
N GLU A 47 14.26 13.85 -20.57
CA GLU A 47 12.87 13.43 -20.35
C GLU A 47 12.71 12.51 -19.12
N THR A 48 13.74 11.74 -18.75
CA THR A 48 13.69 10.78 -17.62
C THR A 48 14.29 11.30 -16.30
N GLY A 49 15.13 12.35 -16.33
CA GLY A 49 15.73 12.92 -15.12
C GLY A 49 16.78 12.06 -14.41
N ALA A 50 17.20 10.94 -15.01
CA ALA A 50 18.16 9.99 -14.45
C ALA A 50 19.60 10.54 -14.41
N ALA A 51 19.88 11.44 -13.47
CA ALA A 51 21.13 12.21 -13.41
C ALA A 51 22.17 11.73 -12.39
N ALA A 52 21.86 10.71 -11.58
CA ALA A 52 22.62 10.36 -10.36
C ALA A 52 24.04 9.79 -10.59
N CYS A 53 24.32 9.24 -11.78
CA CYS A 53 25.61 8.59 -12.07
C CYS A 53 26.52 9.38 -13.04
N TYR A 54 26.14 10.59 -13.44
CA TYR A 54 26.93 11.39 -14.39
C TYR A 54 27.88 12.36 -13.66
N PRO A 55 29.19 12.39 -14.01
CA PRO A 55 30.15 13.32 -13.42
C PRO A 55 29.98 14.72 -14.04
N TRP A 56 28.97 15.45 -13.57
CA TRP A 56 28.63 16.80 -14.06
C TRP A 56 29.81 17.77 -14.01
N ASP A 57 30.72 17.63 -13.04
CA ASP A 57 31.93 18.47 -12.97
C ASP A 57 32.91 18.21 -14.11
N ALA A 58 33.04 16.97 -14.61
CA ALA A 58 33.86 16.66 -15.77
C ALA A 58 33.25 17.27 -17.05
N LEU A 59 31.94 17.16 -17.23
CA LEU A 59 31.22 17.78 -18.35
C LEU A 59 31.32 19.31 -18.28
N ARG A 60 31.27 19.89 -17.08
CA ARG A 60 31.36 21.35 -16.84
C ARG A 60 32.77 21.90 -17.08
N ILE A 61 33.81 21.13 -16.80
CA ILE A 61 35.21 21.48 -17.13
C ILE A 61 35.45 21.41 -18.65
N LEU A 62 34.80 20.49 -19.36
CA LEU A 62 34.84 20.40 -20.82
C LEU A 62 34.05 21.53 -21.52
N LEU A 63 32.85 21.85 -21.02
CA LEU A 63 31.98 22.87 -21.61
C LEU A 63 32.39 24.33 -21.28
N VAL A 64 33.20 24.54 -20.23
CA VAL A 64 33.69 25.86 -19.81
C VAL A 64 35.22 25.88 -19.85
N GLY A 65 35.77 25.76 -21.06
CA GLY A 65 37.21 25.78 -21.29
C GLY A 65 37.88 27.09 -20.82
N PRO A 66 39.06 27.03 -20.16
CA PRO A 66 39.81 28.21 -19.76
C PRO A 66 40.54 28.85 -20.96
N GLU A 67 40.60 30.18 -21.00
CA GLU A 67 41.23 30.93 -22.09
C GLU A 67 42.77 30.79 -22.15
N ARG A 68 43.27 29.91 -23.03
CA ARG A 68 44.62 29.96 -23.68
C ARG A 68 45.87 29.82 -22.75
N PRO A 69 47.09 29.65 -23.29
CA PRO A 69 47.53 28.75 -24.38
C PRO A 69 48.75 27.87 -24.01
N TYR A 70 48.79 26.59 -24.45
CA TYR A 70 49.97 25.71 -24.77
C TYR A 70 51.23 25.65 -23.83
N PRO A 71 51.99 24.53 -23.81
CA PRO A 71 51.62 23.10 -23.80
C PRO A 71 52.40 22.27 -22.76
N ARG A 72 52.21 20.93 -22.82
CA ARG A 72 52.98 19.84 -22.17
C ARG A 72 52.59 19.49 -20.72
N THR A 73 51.79 18.42 -20.58
CA THR A 73 52.21 17.13 -19.97
C THR A 73 51.09 16.08 -20.10
N ALA A 74 51.05 15.32 -21.21
CA ALA A 74 50.10 14.24 -21.42
C ALA A 74 50.42 12.94 -20.61
N MET A 75 50.97 13.09 -19.40
CA MET A 75 51.49 11.97 -18.59
C MET A 75 50.99 11.94 -17.14
N ALA A 76 50.03 12.82 -16.80
CA ALA A 76 49.38 12.86 -15.48
C ALA A 76 47.93 12.34 -15.48
N LEU A 77 47.31 12.11 -16.65
CA LEU A 77 45.90 11.69 -16.74
C LEU A 77 45.69 10.19 -16.50
N CYS A 78 46.62 9.33 -16.93
CA CYS A 78 46.45 7.87 -16.84
C CYS A 78 46.54 7.29 -15.41
N THR A 79 47.13 8.02 -14.45
CA THR A 79 47.22 7.58 -13.05
C THR A 79 46.01 7.96 -12.20
N PHE A 80 45.14 8.88 -12.65
CA PHE A 80 43.92 9.25 -11.94
C PHE A 80 42.71 8.36 -12.29
N LEU A 81 42.75 7.69 -13.45
CA LEU A 81 41.70 6.76 -13.91
C LEU A 81 41.73 5.38 -13.25
N LEU A 82 42.81 5.03 -12.53
CA LEU A 82 42.93 3.79 -11.76
C LEU A 82 42.45 3.92 -10.29
N LEU A 83 41.91 5.09 -9.93
CA LEU A 83 41.34 5.39 -8.61
C LEU A 83 39.89 5.86 -8.71
N LEU A 84 39.15 5.38 -9.72
CA LEU A 84 37.69 5.38 -9.64
C LEU A 84 37.29 4.37 -8.56
N PRO A 85 36.72 4.77 -7.41
CA PRO A 85 36.12 3.80 -6.52
C PRO A 85 35.00 3.11 -7.28
N LEU A 86 34.98 1.78 -7.23
CA LEU A 86 33.75 1.05 -7.53
C LEU A 86 32.72 1.56 -6.52
N CYS A 87 31.72 2.33 -6.98
CA CYS A 87 30.64 2.78 -6.13
C CYS A 87 29.91 1.56 -5.58
N ALA A 88 30.25 1.20 -4.35
CA ALA A 88 29.56 0.19 -3.58
C ALA A 88 28.10 0.63 -3.38
N ALA A 89 27.21 -0.35 -3.35
CA ALA A 89 25.77 -0.16 -3.38
C ALA A 89 25.14 -1.30 -2.56
N GLN A 90 24.32 -1.02 -1.52
CA GLN A 90 23.45 -1.95 -0.73
C GLN A 90 23.62 -3.40 -1.14
N GLN A 91 24.58 -4.02 -0.47
CA GLN A 91 25.29 -5.12 -1.09
C GLN A 91 24.54 -6.44 -0.93
N PRO A 92 24.60 -7.34 -1.92
CA PRO A 92 24.36 -8.75 -1.65
C PRO A 92 25.44 -9.23 -0.67
N GLY A 93 25.03 -9.87 0.43
CA GLY A 93 25.95 -10.59 1.30
C GLY A 93 26.65 -11.73 0.55
N THR A 94 27.80 -12.13 1.05
CA THR A 94 28.68 -13.11 0.38
C THR A 94 29.10 -14.26 1.30
N LEU A 95 28.64 -14.26 2.55
CA LEU A 95 28.98 -15.28 3.54
C LEU A 95 28.18 -16.57 3.31
N LYS A 96 27.05 -16.49 2.60
CA LYS A 96 26.16 -17.62 2.32
C LYS A 96 25.61 -17.59 0.88
N SER A 97 24.93 -18.67 0.53
CA SER A 97 24.18 -18.82 -0.72
C SER A 97 22.68 -18.90 -0.44
N GLU A 98 21.86 -18.18 -1.20
CA GLU A 98 20.40 -18.19 -1.04
C GLU A 98 19.82 -19.58 -1.35
N GLY A 99 19.10 -20.14 -0.38
CA GLY A 99 18.51 -21.49 -0.43
C GLY A 99 16.99 -21.49 -0.51
N SER A 100 16.44 -20.60 -1.35
CA SER A 100 15.01 -20.37 -1.58
C SER A 100 14.13 -21.63 -1.51
N PRO A 101 13.03 -21.64 -0.74
CA PRO A 101 11.98 -22.63 -0.88
C PRO A 101 11.23 -22.43 -2.20
N THR A 102 10.40 -23.40 -2.58
CA THR A 102 9.69 -23.41 -3.87
C THR A 102 8.18 -23.46 -3.71
N MET A 103 7.48 -22.98 -4.74
CA MET A 103 6.03 -23.04 -4.87
C MET A 103 5.65 -23.41 -6.30
N THR A 104 4.58 -24.17 -6.45
CA THR A 104 4.05 -24.56 -7.76
C THR A 104 3.07 -23.50 -8.26
N VAL A 105 3.29 -23.00 -9.47
CA VAL A 105 2.37 -22.13 -10.21
C VAL A 105 1.80 -22.87 -11.41
N LYS A 106 0.50 -22.76 -11.60
CA LYS A 106 -0.24 -23.28 -12.76
C LYS A 106 -0.70 -22.13 -13.64
N GLU A 107 -0.43 -22.18 -14.94
CA GLU A 107 -0.93 -21.20 -15.90
C GLU A 107 -1.99 -21.87 -16.78
N CYS A 108 -3.24 -21.40 -16.71
CA CYS A 108 -4.42 -22.09 -17.20
C CYS A 108 -5.13 -21.36 -18.37
N SER A 109 -5.53 -22.12 -19.39
CA SER A 109 -6.41 -21.67 -20.48
C SER A 109 -7.38 -22.80 -20.84
N LYS A 110 -8.67 -22.48 -21.00
CA LYS A 110 -9.73 -23.44 -21.39
C LYS A 110 -9.76 -24.74 -20.56
N GLY A 111 -9.43 -24.66 -19.27
CA GLY A 111 -9.41 -25.80 -18.34
C GLY A 111 -8.21 -26.74 -18.49
N GLN A 112 -7.20 -26.37 -19.29
CA GLN A 112 -5.88 -27.01 -19.31
C GLN A 112 -4.87 -26.08 -18.63
N CYS A 113 -4.01 -26.63 -17.77
CA CYS A 113 -2.97 -25.85 -17.11
C CYS A 113 -1.58 -26.42 -17.41
N THR A 114 -0.63 -25.56 -17.73
CA THR A 114 0.80 -25.87 -17.59
C THR A 114 1.19 -25.69 -16.12
N THR A 115 2.33 -26.24 -15.71
CA THR A 115 2.79 -26.18 -14.32
C THR A 115 4.29 -25.92 -14.28
N LYS A 116 4.70 -24.88 -13.54
CA LYS A 116 6.11 -24.51 -13.33
C LYS A 116 6.36 -24.41 -11.82
N GLU A 117 7.53 -24.87 -11.39
CA GLU A 117 8.03 -24.60 -10.05
C GLU A 117 8.78 -23.27 -10.04
N HIS A 118 8.45 -22.42 -9.08
CA HIS A 118 9.02 -21.10 -8.85
C HIS A 118 9.72 -21.04 -7.50
N LYS A 119 10.74 -20.20 -7.38
CA LYS A 119 11.40 -19.92 -6.10
C LYS A 119 10.59 -18.88 -5.31
N LEU A 120 10.69 -18.93 -3.99
CA LEU A 120 10.27 -17.89 -3.07
C LEU A 120 11.49 -17.27 -2.41
N VAL A 121 11.40 -15.99 -2.05
CA VAL A 121 12.50 -15.25 -1.43
C VAL A 121 12.01 -14.48 -0.20
N LEU A 122 12.77 -14.55 0.89
CA LEU A 122 12.50 -13.79 2.11
C LEU A 122 12.73 -12.29 1.91
N ASP A 123 11.78 -11.49 2.36
CA ASP A 123 11.84 -10.03 2.43
C ASP A 123 13.11 -9.53 3.14
N ALA A 124 13.69 -8.45 2.62
CA ALA A 124 14.90 -7.83 3.13
C ALA A 124 14.85 -7.44 4.62
N ASN A 125 13.70 -7.06 5.17
CA ASN A 125 13.55 -6.65 6.58
C ASN A 125 13.91 -7.78 7.57
N TRP A 126 13.72 -9.04 7.20
CA TRP A 126 14.05 -10.20 8.03
C TRP A 126 15.51 -10.63 7.92
N ARG A 127 16.26 -10.12 6.94
CA ARG A 127 17.65 -10.54 6.69
C ARG A 127 18.60 -9.97 7.72
N TRP A 128 19.71 -10.67 7.91
CA TRP A 128 20.83 -10.13 8.67
C TRP A 128 21.51 -9.03 7.87
N ILE A 129 21.67 -7.85 8.48
CA ILE A 129 22.33 -6.70 7.89
C ILE A 129 23.67 -6.48 8.60
N HIS A 130 24.78 -6.67 7.89
CA HIS A 130 26.14 -6.54 8.42
C HIS A 130 27.05 -5.76 7.48
N THR A 131 28.20 -5.34 7.98
CA THR A 131 29.25 -4.68 7.19
C THR A 131 29.68 -5.52 5.99
N THR A 132 29.91 -4.90 4.84
CA THR A 132 30.38 -5.58 3.62
C THR A 132 31.70 -6.34 3.79
N GLU A 133 32.61 -5.82 4.63
CA GLU A 133 33.93 -6.40 4.89
C GLU A 133 33.96 -7.46 6.01
N GLY A 134 32.84 -7.76 6.68
CA GLY A 134 32.86 -8.67 7.83
C GLY A 134 31.54 -8.85 8.57
N TYR A 135 31.61 -9.34 9.81
CA TYR A 135 30.45 -9.82 10.57
C TYR A 135 29.86 -8.78 11.55
N LYS A 136 30.23 -7.49 11.46
CA LYS A 136 29.71 -6.46 12.37
C LYS A 136 28.28 -6.09 11.94
N ASN A 137 27.32 -6.18 12.86
CA ASN A 137 25.93 -5.78 12.60
C ASN A 137 25.87 -4.29 12.21
N CYS A 138 25.18 -3.97 11.12
CA CYS A 138 24.76 -2.60 10.82
C CYS A 138 23.42 -2.26 11.47
N TYR A 139 22.61 -3.29 11.74
CA TYR A 139 21.33 -3.20 12.43
C TYR A 139 21.24 -4.36 13.43
N ASP A 140 20.88 -4.07 14.68
CA ASP A 140 20.74 -5.06 15.75
C ASP A 140 19.53 -4.74 16.63
N GLY A 141 18.76 -5.76 17.00
CA GLY A 141 17.45 -5.58 17.63
C GLY A 141 16.53 -4.68 16.81
N ASN A 142 16.41 -3.42 17.24
CA ASN A 142 15.62 -2.37 16.61
C ASN A 142 16.40 -1.06 16.33
N GLU A 143 17.74 -1.09 16.34
CA GLU A 143 18.58 0.09 16.14
C GLU A 143 19.62 -0.11 15.03
N TRP A 144 19.94 0.97 14.32
CA TRP A 144 21.08 1.04 13.40
C TRP A 144 22.35 1.43 14.15
N ASP A 145 23.49 0.82 13.80
CA ASP A 145 24.78 1.25 14.31
C ASP A 145 25.15 2.61 13.72
N THR A 146 24.98 3.67 14.51
CA THR A 146 25.26 5.06 14.11
C THR A 146 26.73 5.33 13.75
N SER A 147 27.68 4.44 14.07
CA SER A 147 29.07 4.54 13.60
C SER A 147 29.26 4.14 12.13
N ILE A 148 28.27 3.46 11.55
CA ILE A 148 28.21 3.08 10.13
C ILE A 148 27.09 3.87 9.43
N CYS A 149 25.91 3.90 10.05
CA CYS A 149 24.66 4.28 9.41
C CYS A 149 24.13 5.69 9.78
N ALA A 150 25.03 6.60 10.16
CA ALA A 150 24.70 8.02 10.36
C ALA A 150 24.19 8.71 9.08
N ASP A 151 24.66 8.25 7.92
CA ASP A 151 24.17 8.68 6.61
C ASP A 151 23.43 7.53 5.90
N PRO A 152 22.18 7.74 5.41
CA PRO A 152 21.39 6.75 4.68
C PRO A 152 22.04 6.11 3.46
N GLU A 153 22.85 6.88 2.72
CA GLU A 153 23.49 6.42 1.49
C GLU A 153 24.75 5.64 1.84
N ALA A 154 25.64 6.18 2.68
CA ALA A 154 26.82 5.46 3.17
C ALA A 154 26.45 4.14 3.87
N CYS A 155 25.40 4.13 4.70
CA CYS A 155 24.86 2.91 5.30
C CYS A 155 24.49 1.85 4.27
N ALA A 156 23.90 2.25 3.14
CA ALA A 156 23.63 1.34 2.03
C ALA A 156 24.95 0.84 1.40
N GLN A 157 25.92 1.70 1.13
CA GLN A 157 27.19 1.29 0.53
C GLN A 157 27.99 0.30 1.40
N ASP A 158 28.02 0.53 2.71
CA ASP A 158 28.87 -0.17 3.69
C ASP A 158 28.21 -1.40 4.31
N CYS A 159 26.92 -1.64 4.05
CA CYS A 159 26.15 -2.75 4.61
C CYS A 159 25.60 -3.69 3.52
N ALA A 160 25.52 -4.97 3.88
CA ALA A 160 25.06 -6.05 3.04
C ALA A 160 23.83 -6.76 3.64
N LEU A 161 22.90 -7.16 2.77
CA LEU A 161 21.80 -8.08 3.10
C LEU A 161 22.31 -9.51 2.91
N GLU A 162 22.48 -10.28 4.00
CA GLU A 162 23.01 -11.64 3.88
C GLU A 162 21.97 -12.62 3.31
N ALA A 163 22.47 -13.61 2.58
CA ALA A 163 21.64 -14.67 2.04
C ALA A 163 21.10 -15.58 3.16
N VAL A 164 19.96 -16.21 2.90
CA VAL A 164 19.34 -17.18 3.80
C VAL A 164 19.56 -18.57 3.22
N ASP A 165 20.36 -19.38 3.88
CA ASP A 165 20.57 -20.77 3.45
C ASP A 165 19.32 -21.63 3.65
N GLU A 166 19.23 -22.74 2.92
CA GLU A 166 18.08 -23.68 2.91
C GLU A 166 17.66 -24.12 4.32
N LYS A 167 18.61 -24.28 5.24
CA LYS A 167 18.34 -24.71 6.62
C LYS A 167 17.96 -23.55 7.51
N GLN A 168 18.37 -22.32 7.20
CA GLN A 168 17.94 -21.12 7.92
C GLN A 168 16.48 -20.76 7.65
N TYR A 169 15.96 -20.99 6.44
CA TYR A 169 14.53 -20.83 6.13
C TYR A 169 13.67 -21.57 7.17
N GLU A 170 13.94 -22.85 7.43
CA GLU A 170 13.25 -23.62 8.46
C GLU A 170 13.68 -23.23 9.88
N ARG A 171 14.98 -23.26 10.19
CA ARG A 171 15.51 -23.19 11.57
C ARG A 171 15.37 -21.82 12.23
N ILE A 172 15.40 -20.74 11.45
CA ILE A 172 15.35 -19.37 11.96
C ILE A 172 13.98 -18.74 11.66
N TYR A 173 13.51 -18.85 10.41
CA TYR A 173 12.31 -18.15 9.98
C TYR A 173 11.04 -19.01 10.06
N GLY A 174 11.16 -20.31 10.37
CA GLY A 174 10.01 -21.20 10.50
C GLY A 174 9.33 -21.56 9.18
N ILE A 175 10.02 -21.37 8.06
CA ILE A 175 9.49 -21.54 6.70
C ILE A 175 9.85 -22.94 6.20
N THR A 176 8.81 -23.73 5.89
CA THR A 176 8.94 -25.14 5.51
C THR A 176 8.27 -25.40 4.17
N ARG A 177 8.89 -26.22 3.31
CA ARG A 177 8.27 -26.64 2.05
C ARG A 177 7.16 -27.66 2.33
N VAL A 178 6.05 -27.52 1.62
CA VAL A 178 4.96 -28.50 1.55
C VAL A 178 4.72 -28.86 0.08
N PRO A 179 3.98 -29.95 -0.23
CA PRO A 179 3.61 -30.24 -1.62
C PRO A 179 2.90 -29.05 -2.27
N GLY A 180 3.51 -28.49 -3.32
CA GLY A 180 2.96 -27.36 -4.08
C GLY A 180 3.21 -25.95 -3.50
N GLY A 181 3.90 -25.80 -2.36
CA GLY A 181 4.08 -24.48 -1.73
C GLY A 181 4.84 -24.50 -0.40
N VAL A 182 4.45 -23.58 0.50
CA VAL A 182 5.14 -23.35 1.78
C VAL A 182 4.17 -23.24 2.95
N ARG A 183 4.64 -23.64 4.13
CA ARG A 183 4.06 -23.34 5.43
C ARG A 183 4.96 -22.34 6.17
N LEU A 184 4.35 -21.27 6.67
CA LEU A 184 4.98 -20.23 7.49
C LEU A 184 4.58 -20.47 8.95
N ASN A 185 5.53 -20.68 9.85
CA ASN A 185 5.25 -20.77 11.29
C ASN A 185 5.34 -19.38 11.95
N PHE A 186 4.47 -19.11 12.92
CA PHE A 186 4.35 -17.79 13.52
C PHE A 186 5.54 -17.41 14.41
N VAL A 187 6.00 -18.28 15.31
CA VAL A 187 7.16 -18.01 16.19
C VAL A 187 8.22 -19.09 16.03
N THR A 188 9.46 -18.69 15.73
CA THR A 188 10.61 -19.60 15.61
C THR A 188 11.83 -19.00 16.33
N GLY A 189 12.11 -19.49 17.54
CA GLY A 189 13.14 -18.89 18.39
C GLY A 189 12.75 -17.46 18.79
N SER A 190 13.54 -16.47 18.36
CA SER A 190 13.23 -15.04 18.49
C SER A 190 12.56 -14.43 17.25
N ASN A 191 12.46 -15.17 16.14
CA ASN A 191 11.76 -14.70 14.95
C ASN A 191 10.24 -14.75 15.16
N VAL A 192 9.56 -13.69 14.74
CA VAL A 192 8.09 -13.64 14.64
C VAL A 192 7.71 -13.32 13.21
N GLY A 193 6.79 -14.10 12.66
CA GLY A 193 6.27 -13.92 11.32
C GLY A 193 7.30 -14.08 10.21
N SER A 194 6.85 -13.83 8.98
CA SER A 194 7.68 -13.80 7.77
C SER A 194 6.90 -13.20 6.62
N ARG A 195 7.59 -12.61 5.64
CA ARG A 195 7.04 -12.23 4.34
C ARG A 195 7.92 -12.79 3.22
N LEU A 196 7.29 -13.43 2.23
CA LEU A 196 7.92 -14.06 1.08
C LEU A 196 7.38 -13.48 -0.23
N PHE A 197 8.24 -13.32 -1.23
CA PHE A 197 7.85 -12.95 -2.59
C PHE A 197 8.13 -14.08 -3.57
N LEU A 198 7.33 -14.16 -4.64
CA LEU A 198 7.51 -15.16 -5.70
C LEU A 198 8.45 -14.68 -6.81
N LEU A 199 9.42 -15.51 -7.17
CA LEU A 199 10.42 -15.26 -8.22
C LEU A 199 10.04 -15.92 -9.55
N GLU A 200 10.25 -15.23 -10.67
CA GLU A 200 10.19 -15.80 -12.02
C GLU A 200 11.52 -16.49 -12.39
N ASP A 201 12.63 -15.87 -11.96
CA ASP A 201 14.02 -16.32 -12.07
C ASP A 201 14.86 -15.83 -10.87
N ASP A 202 16.18 -16.05 -10.87
CA ASP A 202 17.06 -15.76 -9.73
C ASP A 202 17.27 -14.26 -9.43
N ASP A 203 16.88 -13.35 -10.32
CA ASP A 203 17.07 -11.90 -10.20
C ASP A 203 15.75 -11.10 -10.33
N ASN A 204 14.62 -11.73 -10.67
CA ASN A 204 13.32 -11.07 -10.90
C ASN A 204 12.14 -11.77 -10.21
N TYR A 205 11.27 -10.98 -9.59
CA TYR A 205 9.94 -11.39 -9.16
C TYR A 205 9.02 -11.75 -10.33
N LYS A 206 8.06 -12.67 -10.09
CA LYS A 206 6.98 -12.94 -11.04
C LYS A 206 5.93 -11.84 -10.95
N LEU A 207 5.82 -11.04 -12.01
CA LEU A 207 4.75 -10.07 -12.17
C LEU A 207 3.47 -10.73 -12.70
N PHE A 208 2.39 -10.64 -11.93
CA PHE A 208 1.06 -11.12 -12.28
C PHE A 208 0.22 -9.97 -12.83
N LYS A 209 -0.32 -10.13 -14.04
CA LYS A 209 -1.27 -9.20 -14.65
C LYS A 209 -2.68 -9.74 -14.45
N LEU A 210 -3.44 -9.11 -13.55
CA LEU A 210 -4.65 -9.73 -12.98
C LEU A 210 -5.96 -9.36 -13.69
N LYS A 211 -6.02 -8.24 -14.43
CA LYS A 211 -7.24 -7.88 -15.19
C LYS A 211 -7.66 -8.98 -16.14
N ASN A 212 -8.96 -9.27 -16.17
CA ASN A 212 -9.56 -10.32 -16.98
C ASN A 212 -8.91 -11.70 -16.74
N ARG A 213 -8.43 -11.94 -15.50
CA ARG A 213 -7.90 -13.22 -15.04
C ARG A 213 -8.62 -13.72 -13.79
N GLU A 214 -8.51 -15.02 -13.62
CA GLU A 214 -8.84 -15.73 -12.41
C GLU A 214 -7.53 -16.14 -11.73
N PHE A 215 -7.42 -15.83 -10.45
CA PHE A 215 -6.35 -16.31 -9.57
C PHE A 215 -6.95 -17.26 -8.54
N ALA A 216 -6.28 -18.37 -8.28
CA ALA A 216 -6.62 -19.30 -7.22
C ALA A 216 -5.39 -19.76 -6.42
N MET A 217 -5.58 -20.08 -5.15
CA MET A 217 -4.59 -20.74 -4.30
C MET A 217 -5.25 -21.70 -3.31
N ASP A 218 -4.54 -22.75 -2.91
CA ASP A 218 -4.91 -23.53 -1.73
C ASP A 218 -4.32 -22.86 -0.48
N VAL A 219 -5.13 -22.73 0.57
CA VAL A 219 -4.74 -22.17 1.86
C VAL A 219 -5.19 -23.04 3.02
N ASP A 220 -4.35 -23.15 4.04
CA ASP A 220 -4.70 -23.67 5.37
C ASP A 220 -4.46 -22.58 6.41
N SER A 221 -5.54 -22.02 6.94
CA SER A 221 -5.55 -21.02 8.02
C SER A 221 -6.01 -21.60 9.37
N SER A 222 -6.14 -22.92 9.50
CA SER A 222 -6.71 -23.60 10.69
C SER A 222 -5.95 -23.33 11.99
N ALA A 223 -4.67 -22.98 11.88
CA ALA A 223 -3.78 -22.62 12.99
C ALA A 223 -3.40 -21.12 13.01
N VAL A 224 -4.14 -20.28 12.27
CA VAL A 224 -4.06 -18.82 12.40
C VAL A 224 -5.19 -18.39 13.35
N GLU A 225 -4.82 -17.83 14.49
CA GLU A 225 -5.72 -17.55 15.62
C GLU A 225 -6.14 -16.06 15.65
N CYS A 226 -7.03 -15.69 16.58
CA CYS A 226 -7.37 -14.28 16.81
C CYS A 226 -6.11 -13.43 17.07
N GLY A 227 -6.04 -12.23 16.48
CA GLY A 227 -4.87 -11.36 16.57
C GLY A 227 -3.73 -11.71 15.60
N MET A 228 -3.88 -12.77 14.78
CA MET A 228 -2.94 -13.13 13.72
C MET A 228 -3.59 -12.91 12.34
N ASN A 229 -2.76 -12.78 11.30
CA ASN A 229 -3.19 -12.75 9.91
C ASN A 229 -2.18 -13.51 9.04
N GLY A 230 -2.65 -14.56 8.36
CA GLY A 230 -1.90 -15.26 7.33
C GLY A 230 -2.31 -14.72 5.97
N ALA A 231 -1.59 -13.72 5.46
CA ALA A 231 -2.01 -12.96 4.30
C ALA A 231 -1.39 -13.44 2.98
N MET A 232 -2.15 -13.32 1.88
CA MET A 232 -1.63 -13.39 0.51
C MET A 232 -2.24 -12.25 -0.32
N TYR A 233 -1.37 -11.48 -0.94
CA TYR A 233 -1.69 -10.20 -1.53
C TYR A 233 -0.75 -9.85 -2.69
N PHE A 234 -1.11 -8.82 -3.45
CA PHE A 234 -0.41 -8.39 -4.65
C PHE A 234 -0.03 -6.91 -4.57
N ILE A 235 1.23 -6.59 -4.79
CA ILE A 235 1.79 -5.23 -4.63
C ILE A 235 2.57 -4.80 -5.87
N GLU A 236 2.50 -3.51 -6.19
CA GLU A 236 3.13 -2.92 -7.39
C GLU A 236 4.65 -2.66 -7.23
N MET A 237 5.38 -3.68 -6.78
CA MET A 237 6.84 -3.67 -6.69
C MET A 237 7.48 -3.79 -8.09
N ALA A 238 8.66 -3.18 -8.27
CA ALA A 238 9.48 -3.40 -9.46
C ALA A 238 9.96 -4.87 -9.54
N ALA A 239 9.98 -5.46 -10.75
CA ALA A 239 10.33 -6.86 -10.95
C ALA A 239 11.71 -7.24 -10.42
N ASP A 240 12.71 -6.38 -10.58
CA ASP A 240 14.07 -6.58 -10.09
C ASP A 240 14.26 -6.19 -8.61
N GLY A 241 13.19 -5.82 -7.90
CA GLY A 241 13.23 -5.31 -6.53
C GLY A 241 13.88 -3.93 -6.39
N GLY A 242 13.95 -3.15 -7.46
CA GLY A 242 14.60 -1.85 -7.52
C GLY A 242 16.12 -1.94 -7.73
N LYS A 243 16.63 -3.01 -8.36
CA LYS A 243 18.07 -3.22 -8.53
C LYS A 243 18.68 -2.15 -9.43
N GLY A 244 19.73 -1.48 -8.95
CA GLY A 244 20.35 -0.32 -9.59
C GLY A 244 19.66 1.02 -9.30
N VAL A 245 18.55 1.05 -8.55
CA VAL A 245 17.98 2.30 -8.02
C VAL A 245 18.77 2.72 -6.79
N GLY A 246 19.25 3.96 -6.79
CA GLY A 246 20.10 4.50 -5.72
C GLY A 246 21.33 3.60 -5.52
N TYR A 247 21.43 3.02 -4.32
CA TYR A 247 22.46 2.04 -4.00
C TYR A 247 21.94 0.60 -3.94
N ASN A 248 20.80 0.19 -4.51
CA ASN A 248 20.38 -1.22 -4.42
C ASN A 248 21.16 -2.15 -5.36
N ALA A 249 22.14 -2.92 -4.86
CA ALA A 249 22.79 -3.99 -5.65
C ALA A 249 22.20 -5.39 -5.41
N ALA A 250 21.46 -5.57 -4.31
CA ALA A 250 20.93 -6.86 -3.89
C ALA A 250 19.71 -7.31 -4.73
N GLY A 251 18.74 -6.42 -4.95
CA GLY A 251 17.56 -6.67 -5.80
C GLY A 251 16.61 -7.76 -5.30
N ALA A 252 15.73 -8.23 -6.18
CA ALA A 252 14.69 -9.23 -5.89
C ALA A 252 15.24 -10.52 -5.28
N LYS A 253 16.47 -10.92 -5.65
CA LYS A 253 17.20 -12.06 -5.10
C LYS A 253 17.34 -12.03 -3.57
N TYR A 254 17.29 -10.84 -2.97
CA TYR A 254 17.36 -10.60 -1.53
C TYR A 254 16.08 -9.97 -0.96
N GLY A 255 14.96 -10.02 -1.69
CA GLY A 255 13.67 -9.55 -1.19
C GLY A 255 13.57 -8.04 -1.02
N THR A 256 14.28 -7.23 -1.82
CA THR A 256 14.24 -5.76 -1.74
C THR A 256 13.07 -5.16 -2.51
N GLY A 257 12.80 -3.86 -2.26
CA GLY A 257 11.83 -3.07 -3.02
C GLY A 257 10.40 -3.13 -2.49
N TYR A 258 10.18 -3.65 -1.27
CA TYR A 258 8.84 -3.77 -0.69
C TYR A 258 8.15 -2.42 -0.52
N CYS A 259 6.87 -2.41 -0.86
CA CYS A 259 5.95 -1.30 -0.70
C CYS A 259 4.54 -1.86 -0.55
N ASP A 260 3.65 -1.10 0.06
CA ASP A 260 2.22 -1.43 0.17
C ASP A 260 1.38 -0.14 0.33
N ALA A 261 0.05 -0.27 0.43
CA ALA A 261 -0.82 0.90 0.49
C ALA A 261 -0.82 1.58 1.87
N GLN A 262 -0.25 0.94 2.90
CA GLN A 262 -0.07 1.57 4.21
C GLN A 262 1.15 2.51 4.26
N CYS A 263 1.96 2.58 3.19
CA CYS A 263 3.18 3.40 3.09
C CYS A 263 4.12 3.18 4.28
N PRO A 264 4.62 1.95 4.52
CA PRO A 264 5.12 1.54 5.81
C PRO A 264 6.53 2.08 6.07
N HIS A 265 6.73 2.61 7.28
CA HIS A 265 7.97 3.24 7.73
C HIS A 265 8.98 2.27 8.36
N ASP A 266 8.60 1.01 8.57
CA ASP A 266 9.47 -0.02 9.14
C ASP A 266 10.42 -0.66 8.10
N VAL A 267 10.22 -0.38 6.82
CA VAL A 267 11.07 -0.84 5.73
C VAL A 267 12.47 -0.25 5.89
N LYS A 268 13.45 -1.14 6.09
CA LYS A 268 14.84 -0.79 6.43
C LYS A 268 15.62 -0.22 5.25
N PHE A 269 15.24 -0.56 4.01
CA PHE A 269 15.86 -0.02 2.80
C PHE A 269 14.80 0.34 1.74
N ILE A 270 14.78 1.60 1.30
CA ILE A 270 13.83 2.16 0.32
C ILE A 270 14.64 2.93 -0.72
N ASP A 271 14.31 2.80 -2.01
CA ASP A 271 15.04 3.42 -3.15
C ASP A 271 16.58 3.23 -3.08
N GLY A 272 17.01 2.07 -2.58
CA GLY A 272 18.41 1.73 -2.38
C GLY A 272 19.12 2.54 -1.30
N LYS A 273 18.41 3.15 -0.35
CA LYS A 273 19.00 3.87 0.80
C LYS A 273 18.55 3.21 2.10
N ALA A 274 19.38 3.23 3.13
CA ALA A 274 18.96 2.79 4.45
C ALA A 274 17.99 3.80 5.06
N ASN A 275 16.89 3.35 5.65
CA ASN A 275 15.91 4.22 6.31
C ASN A 275 16.40 4.68 7.72
N SER A 276 17.72 4.80 7.92
CA SER A 276 18.34 5.10 9.22
C SER A 276 18.10 6.53 9.71
N LYS A 277 17.77 7.46 8.80
CA LYS A 277 17.46 8.85 9.13
C LYS A 277 16.27 8.91 10.09
N ASN A 278 16.47 9.55 11.25
CA ASN A 278 15.48 9.67 12.32
C ASN A 278 14.86 8.33 12.77
N TRP A 279 15.56 7.21 12.56
CA TRP A 279 15.05 5.89 12.95
C TRP A 279 14.83 5.81 14.46
N LYS A 280 13.64 5.38 14.85
CA LYS A 280 13.23 5.18 16.25
C LYS A 280 12.73 3.75 16.46
N PRO A 281 13.07 3.08 17.58
CA PRO A 281 12.36 1.88 18.04
C PRO A 281 10.84 2.04 17.99
N HIS A 282 10.12 1.01 17.55
CA HIS A 282 8.65 1.07 17.48
C HIS A 282 8.08 1.06 18.91
N PRO A 283 7.35 2.09 19.35
CA PRO A 283 6.99 2.26 20.77
C PRO A 283 6.05 1.16 21.30
N LYS A 284 5.34 0.47 20.39
CA LYS A 284 4.45 -0.66 20.69
C LYS A 284 5.11 -2.05 20.46
N ASP A 285 6.28 -2.16 19.81
CA ASP A 285 6.93 -3.47 19.61
C ASP A 285 7.68 -3.93 20.87
N PHE A 286 6.99 -4.70 21.71
CA PHE A 286 7.60 -5.26 22.91
C PHE A 286 8.74 -6.28 22.64
N SER A 287 8.88 -6.78 21.39
CA SER A 287 9.98 -7.69 21.02
C SER A 287 11.30 -6.97 20.74
N ASN A 288 11.29 -5.64 20.57
CA ASN A 288 12.46 -4.82 20.20
C ASN A 288 13.16 -5.31 18.92
N THR A 289 12.37 -5.59 17.88
CA THR A 289 12.81 -6.14 16.59
C THR A 289 12.59 -5.20 15.41
N MET A 290 11.70 -4.22 15.57
CA MET A 290 11.38 -3.21 14.54
C MET A 290 11.43 -1.78 15.05
N GLY A 291 11.54 -0.87 14.11
CA GLY A 291 11.51 0.58 14.30
C GLY A 291 10.81 1.26 13.15
N LEU A 292 10.83 2.58 13.16
CA LEU A 292 10.22 3.45 12.17
C LEU A 292 11.25 4.45 11.69
N GLY A 293 11.52 4.47 10.38
CA GLY A 293 12.38 5.45 9.74
C GLY A 293 11.64 6.73 9.33
N HIS A 294 12.36 7.65 8.71
CA HIS A 294 11.81 8.91 8.22
C HIS A 294 10.93 8.77 6.98
N TYR A 295 11.19 7.76 6.14
CA TYR A 295 10.51 7.52 4.87
C TYR A 295 9.57 6.33 4.96
N GLY A 296 8.46 6.38 4.23
CA GLY A 296 7.56 5.24 3.99
C GLY A 296 7.63 4.76 2.54
N ALA A 297 7.21 3.51 2.28
CA ALA A 297 7.27 2.90 0.94
C ALA A 297 5.87 2.63 0.36
N CYS A 298 5.27 3.60 -0.31
CA CYS A 298 3.93 3.46 -0.89
C CYS A 298 3.93 2.68 -2.21
N CYS A 299 2.96 1.80 -2.42
CA CYS A 299 2.48 1.42 -3.77
C CYS A 299 1.09 0.81 -3.69
N ALA A 300 0.42 0.65 -4.84
CA ALA A 300 -0.92 0.07 -4.88
C ALA A 300 -0.90 -1.43 -4.55
N GLU A 301 -1.95 -1.86 -3.86
CA GLU A 301 -2.06 -3.15 -3.19
C GLU A 301 -3.41 -3.82 -3.47
N MET A 302 -3.42 -5.14 -3.56
CA MET A 302 -4.61 -5.95 -3.81
C MET A 302 -4.57 -7.20 -2.93
N ASP A 303 -5.27 -7.12 -1.81
CA ASP A 303 -5.40 -8.18 -0.83
C ASP A 303 -6.35 -9.26 -1.31
N ILE A 304 -5.79 -10.39 -1.70
CA ILE A 304 -6.57 -11.57 -2.08
C ILE A 304 -7.11 -12.24 -0.84
N TRP A 305 -6.31 -12.28 0.22
CA TRP A 305 -6.60 -13.06 1.40
C TRP A 305 -5.91 -12.41 2.58
N GLU A 306 -6.68 -11.70 3.39
CA GLU A 306 -6.30 -11.44 4.77
C GLU A 306 -7.22 -12.28 5.65
N ALA A 307 -6.65 -13.12 6.50
CA ALA A 307 -7.46 -14.05 7.28
C ALA A 307 -6.75 -14.63 8.51
N ASN A 308 -7.59 -14.96 9.47
CA ASN A 308 -7.35 -16.04 10.41
C ASN A 308 -8.56 -16.98 10.39
N LYS A 309 -8.57 -18.04 11.21
CA LYS A 309 -9.70 -18.99 11.18
C LYS A 309 -11.06 -18.37 11.57
N MET A 310 -11.10 -17.17 12.14
CA MET A 310 -12.36 -16.54 12.59
C MET A 310 -12.96 -15.59 11.56
N SER A 311 -12.14 -14.90 10.77
CA SER A 311 -12.56 -13.91 9.77
C SER A 311 -11.62 -13.87 8.57
N THR A 312 -12.16 -13.44 7.43
CA THR A 312 -11.37 -13.13 6.22
C THR A 312 -11.90 -11.89 5.51
N ALA A 313 -11.00 -11.15 4.87
CA ALA A 313 -11.27 -10.04 3.97
C ALA A 313 -10.54 -10.21 2.63
N TYR A 314 -11.00 -9.48 1.62
CA TYR A 314 -10.26 -9.19 0.39
C TYR A 314 -10.55 -7.75 -0.05
N THR A 315 -9.52 -7.05 -0.50
CA THR A 315 -9.50 -5.58 -0.49
C THR A 315 -8.57 -5.01 -1.58
N PRO A 316 -9.05 -4.21 -2.55
CA PRO A 316 -8.20 -3.37 -3.39
C PRO A 316 -7.88 -2.04 -2.70
N HIS A 317 -6.63 -1.61 -2.84
CA HIS A 317 -6.06 -0.37 -2.32
C HIS A 317 -5.34 0.41 -3.43
N PRO A 318 -6.04 1.29 -4.16
CA PRO A 318 -5.44 2.14 -5.18
C PRO A 318 -4.61 3.29 -4.57
N CYS A 319 -3.62 3.78 -5.33
CA CYS A 319 -2.81 4.95 -4.96
C CYS A 319 -2.71 5.97 -6.11
N ASP A 320 -2.71 7.26 -5.77
CA ASP A 320 -2.50 8.40 -6.67
C ASP A 320 -1.01 8.76 -6.69
N ILE A 321 -0.23 8.00 -7.48
CA ILE A 321 1.23 8.16 -7.61
C ILE A 321 1.56 8.51 -9.08
N ASP A 322 2.18 9.67 -9.32
CA ASP A 322 2.50 10.19 -10.66
C ASP A 322 3.41 9.23 -11.48
N THR A 323 4.32 8.51 -10.82
CA THR A 323 5.21 7.50 -11.42
C THR A 323 4.89 6.13 -10.84
N PRO A 324 4.26 5.21 -11.61
CA PRO A 324 3.87 3.90 -11.10
C PRO A 324 5.03 3.03 -10.60
N GLY A 325 4.77 2.27 -9.53
CA GLY A 325 5.74 1.42 -8.84
C GLY A 325 5.85 1.75 -7.35
N GLN A 326 6.98 1.36 -6.73
CA GLN A 326 7.37 1.81 -5.40
C GLN A 326 7.60 3.33 -5.38
N TYR A 327 7.05 4.01 -4.38
CA TYR A 327 7.21 5.44 -4.15
C TYR A 327 7.65 5.71 -2.71
N MET A 328 8.85 6.28 -2.54
CA MET A 328 9.35 6.73 -1.25
C MET A 328 8.70 8.07 -0.85
N CYS A 329 7.78 8.02 0.12
CA CYS A 329 7.05 9.17 0.62
C CYS A 329 7.77 9.84 1.81
N SER A 330 7.39 11.08 2.15
CA SER A 330 7.72 11.67 3.45
C SER A 330 6.69 12.69 3.94
N GLY A 331 6.46 12.76 5.25
CA GLY A 331 5.43 13.63 5.84
C GLY A 331 4.03 13.23 5.37
N THR A 332 3.14 14.21 5.18
CA THR A 332 1.73 13.99 4.83
C THR A 332 1.52 13.07 3.62
N GLU A 333 2.48 13.00 2.67
CA GLU A 333 2.39 12.08 1.52
C GLU A 333 2.31 10.60 1.92
N CYS A 334 2.87 10.23 3.08
CA CYS A 334 2.77 8.89 3.65
C CYS A 334 1.42 8.60 4.33
N GLY A 335 0.61 9.62 4.64
CA GLY A 335 -0.67 9.48 5.32
C GLY A 335 -0.55 8.87 6.72
N ASP A 336 0.31 9.42 7.56
CA ASP A 336 0.64 8.85 8.87
C ASP A 336 -0.55 8.81 9.84
N ASN A 337 -0.90 7.61 10.32
CA ASN A 337 -2.00 7.41 11.26
C ASN A 337 -1.77 8.20 12.57
N ASP A 338 -0.54 8.18 13.11
CA ASP A 338 -0.12 8.92 14.32
C ASP A 338 -0.27 10.45 14.17
N SER A 339 -0.19 10.97 12.94
CA SER A 339 -0.36 12.39 12.61
C SER A 339 -1.83 12.77 12.35
N GLY A 340 -2.73 11.78 12.28
CA GLY A 340 -4.12 11.97 11.84
C GLY A 340 -4.27 12.16 10.33
N GLU A 341 -3.25 11.83 9.54
CA GLU A 341 -3.15 12.11 8.10
C GLU A 341 -3.58 10.93 7.22
N ARG A 342 -4.25 9.91 7.79
CA ARG A 342 -4.59 8.62 7.13
C ARG A 342 -5.18 8.75 5.71
N TYR A 343 -5.97 9.79 5.46
CA TYR A 343 -6.64 10.05 4.17
C TYR A 343 -6.06 11.24 3.39
N ASP A 344 -5.00 11.88 3.90
CA ASP A 344 -4.29 12.98 3.23
C ASP A 344 -3.07 12.50 2.41
N GLY A 345 -2.68 11.23 2.53
CA GLY A 345 -1.57 10.57 1.81
C GLY A 345 -1.89 10.14 0.37
N VAL A 346 -0.91 9.51 -0.28
CA VAL A 346 -1.02 9.10 -1.70
C VAL A 346 -1.80 7.80 -1.92
N CYS A 347 -1.88 6.91 -0.93
CA CYS A 347 -2.57 5.62 -1.01
C CYS A 347 -3.86 5.58 -0.19
N ASP A 348 -4.85 4.83 -0.65
CA ASP A 348 -6.04 4.48 0.14
C ASP A 348 -5.68 3.42 1.18
N LYS A 349 -5.47 3.84 2.43
CA LYS A 349 -5.11 2.94 3.53
C LYS A 349 -6.26 2.06 4.02
N ASP A 350 -7.51 2.41 3.72
CA ASP A 350 -8.71 1.70 4.17
C ASP A 350 -9.14 0.62 3.16
N GLY A 351 -8.96 0.88 1.86
CA GLY A 351 -9.39 0.00 0.79
C GLY A 351 -10.91 -0.07 0.63
N CYS A 352 -11.37 -0.98 -0.24
CA CYS A 352 -12.78 -1.38 -0.33
C CYS A 352 -12.97 -2.86 0.04
N ASP A 353 -13.12 -3.15 1.33
CA ASP A 353 -13.10 -4.52 1.85
C ASP A 353 -14.44 -5.27 1.68
N ILE A 354 -14.36 -6.55 1.34
CA ILE A 354 -15.44 -7.51 1.61
C ILE A 354 -14.99 -8.51 2.67
N ASN A 355 -15.46 -8.31 3.89
CA ASN A 355 -15.47 -9.29 4.97
C ASN A 355 -16.92 -9.78 5.18
N PRO A 356 -17.23 -11.08 4.97
CA PRO A 356 -18.59 -11.61 5.09
C PRO A 356 -19.23 -11.38 6.46
N PHE A 357 -18.45 -11.44 7.54
CA PHE A 357 -18.94 -11.19 8.89
C PHE A 357 -19.28 -9.71 9.10
N ARG A 358 -18.42 -8.80 8.63
CA ARG A 358 -18.66 -7.34 8.62
C ARG A 358 -19.91 -6.97 7.83
N ASN A 359 -20.19 -7.72 6.77
CA ASN A 359 -21.38 -7.63 5.93
C ASN A 359 -22.60 -8.42 6.50
N GLN A 360 -22.61 -8.71 7.80
CA GLN A 360 -23.64 -9.41 8.58
C GLN A 360 -23.87 -10.91 8.27
N ASN A 361 -23.06 -11.55 7.43
CA ASN A 361 -23.10 -13.00 7.26
C ASN A 361 -22.11 -13.71 8.20
N THR A 362 -22.53 -13.85 9.46
CA THR A 362 -21.74 -14.46 10.55
C THR A 362 -21.62 -15.98 10.48
N THR A 363 -22.32 -16.62 9.54
CA THR A 363 -22.36 -18.09 9.34
C THR A 363 -21.63 -18.55 8.08
N PHE A 364 -21.02 -17.64 7.32
CA PHE A 364 -20.37 -18.00 6.07
C PHE A 364 -18.99 -18.65 6.26
N TYR A 365 -18.11 -18.03 7.04
CA TYR A 365 -16.73 -18.46 7.25
C TYR A 365 -16.44 -18.60 8.73
N GLY A 366 -15.82 -19.71 9.14
CA GLY A 366 -15.46 -19.97 10.55
C GLY A 366 -15.09 -21.43 10.82
N PRO A 367 -14.61 -21.76 12.04
CA PRO A 367 -13.94 -23.02 12.32
C PRO A 367 -14.91 -24.15 12.69
N GLY A 368 -15.39 -24.90 11.69
CA GLY A 368 -16.20 -26.10 11.84
C GLY A 368 -17.28 -26.26 10.75
N GLU A 369 -17.81 -27.48 10.62
CA GLU A 369 -18.79 -27.86 9.59
C GLU A 369 -20.13 -27.07 9.62
N GLN A 370 -20.39 -26.28 10.67
CA GLN A 370 -21.55 -25.40 10.76
C GLN A 370 -21.41 -24.08 9.96
N TRP A 371 -20.19 -23.72 9.52
CA TRP A 371 -19.96 -22.61 8.60
C TRP A 371 -19.98 -23.10 7.14
N ALA A 372 -20.39 -22.23 6.20
CA ALA A 372 -20.46 -22.59 4.78
C ALA A 372 -19.09 -22.85 4.14
N VAL A 373 -18.04 -22.24 4.71
CA VAL A 373 -16.61 -22.48 4.46
C VAL A 373 -15.97 -22.75 5.83
N ASP A 374 -15.50 -23.97 6.02
CA ASP A 374 -14.92 -24.44 7.28
C ASP A 374 -13.43 -24.10 7.33
N SER A 375 -13.08 -23.09 8.12
CA SER A 375 -11.69 -22.63 8.29
C SER A 375 -10.81 -23.53 9.15
N SER A 376 -11.38 -24.57 9.79
CA SER A 376 -10.60 -25.57 10.52
C SER A 376 -9.90 -26.58 9.60
N ARG A 377 -10.14 -26.48 8.29
CA ARG A 377 -9.58 -27.36 7.24
C ARG A 377 -9.11 -26.53 6.03
N PRO A 378 -8.21 -27.06 5.19
CA PRO A 378 -7.78 -26.39 3.97
C PRO A 378 -8.93 -26.11 3.00
N MET A 379 -8.74 -25.09 2.15
CA MET A 379 -9.66 -24.68 1.10
C MET A 379 -8.92 -24.07 -0.08
N THR A 380 -9.53 -24.07 -1.26
CA THR A 380 -9.07 -23.25 -2.39
C THR A 380 -9.82 -21.92 -2.37
N VAL A 381 -9.10 -20.80 -2.39
CA VAL A 381 -9.64 -19.44 -2.52
C VAL A 381 -9.51 -19.03 -3.99
N VAL A 382 -10.59 -18.52 -4.59
CA VAL A 382 -10.60 -18.11 -6.01
C VAL A 382 -11.12 -16.68 -6.15
N THR A 383 -10.36 -15.86 -6.86
CA THR A 383 -10.63 -14.43 -7.10
C THR A 383 -10.61 -14.14 -8.58
N GLN A 384 -11.62 -13.42 -9.08
CA GLN A 384 -11.81 -13.14 -10.49
C GLN A 384 -11.94 -11.64 -10.70
N PHE A 385 -11.11 -11.09 -11.59
CA PHE A 385 -11.00 -9.66 -11.88
C PHE A 385 -11.69 -9.35 -13.20
N LEU A 386 -12.96 -9.00 -13.17
CA LEU A 386 -13.73 -8.72 -14.36
C LEU A 386 -13.47 -7.30 -14.86
N THR A 387 -13.47 -7.16 -16.18
CA THR A 387 -13.36 -5.87 -16.85
C THR A 387 -14.68 -5.48 -17.51
N THR A 388 -14.85 -4.19 -17.77
CA THR A 388 -16.09 -3.60 -18.34
C THR A 388 -16.55 -4.21 -19.66
N ASP A 389 -15.63 -4.78 -20.45
CA ASP A 389 -15.89 -5.39 -21.77
C ASP A 389 -15.47 -6.87 -21.87
N GLY A 390 -14.97 -7.47 -20.78
CA GLY A 390 -14.46 -8.86 -20.78
C GLY A 390 -13.12 -9.04 -21.52
N THR A 391 -12.37 -7.95 -21.76
CA THR A 391 -11.03 -7.97 -22.35
C THR A 391 -9.96 -7.56 -21.35
N ASP A 392 -8.70 -7.87 -21.65
CA ASP A 392 -7.55 -7.45 -20.84
C ASP A 392 -7.37 -5.91 -20.83
N SER A 393 -7.88 -5.24 -21.87
CA SER A 393 -7.81 -3.78 -22.04
C SER A 393 -8.89 -3.00 -21.27
N GLY A 394 -10.15 -3.47 -21.24
CA GLY A 394 -11.25 -2.73 -20.60
C GLY A 394 -11.01 -2.47 -19.11
N ASP A 395 -11.52 -1.36 -18.57
CA ASP A 395 -11.31 -0.99 -17.16
C ASP A 395 -11.78 -2.11 -16.20
N LEU A 396 -11.08 -2.32 -15.08
CA LEU A 396 -11.53 -3.23 -14.02
C LEU A 396 -12.88 -2.73 -13.48
N SER A 397 -13.87 -3.62 -13.38
CA SER A 397 -15.24 -3.27 -13.00
C SER A 397 -15.72 -3.99 -11.75
N GLU A 398 -15.30 -5.24 -11.57
CA GLU A 398 -15.80 -6.12 -10.51
C GLU A 398 -14.72 -7.11 -10.06
N ILE A 399 -14.48 -7.23 -8.75
CA ILE A 399 -13.67 -8.30 -8.16
C ILE A 399 -14.61 -9.25 -7.41
N ARG A 400 -14.75 -10.50 -7.87
CA ARG A 400 -15.62 -11.50 -7.23
C ARG A 400 -14.81 -12.63 -6.59
N ARG A 401 -15.41 -13.25 -5.56
CA ARG A 401 -14.84 -14.34 -4.76
C ARG A 401 -15.71 -15.60 -4.82
N PHE A 402 -15.06 -16.76 -4.85
CA PHE A 402 -15.67 -18.02 -4.42
C PHE A 402 -14.61 -18.96 -3.81
N TYR A 403 -15.07 -20.03 -3.19
CA TYR A 403 -14.24 -21.02 -2.51
C TYR A 403 -14.48 -22.41 -3.08
N VAL A 404 -13.49 -23.29 -3.01
CA VAL A 404 -13.68 -24.74 -3.22
C VAL A 404 -13.23 -25.48 -1.97
N GLN A 405 -14.12 -26.27 -1.39
CA GLN A 405 -13.82 -27.12 -0.25
C GLN A 405 -14.57 -28.45 -0.42
N ASP A 406 -13.92 -29.57 -0.08
CA ASP A 406 -14.46 -30.93 -0.28
C ASP A 406 -14.97 -31.21 -1.72
N GLY A 407 -14.34 -30.60 -2.72
CA GLY A 407 -14.75 -30.71 -4.13
C GLY A 407 -16.03 -29.96 -4.50
N ARG A 408 -16.57 -29.14 -3.59
CA ARG A 408 -17.76 -28.30 -3.79
C ARG A 408 -17.36 -26.83 -3.92
N ALA A 409 -17.84 -26.18 -4.97
CA ALA A 409 -17.78 -24.72 -5.08
C ALA A 409 -18.81 -24.05 -4.15
N VAL A 410 -18.35 -23.08 -3.37
CA VAL A 410 -19.15 -22.25 -2.45
C VAL A 410 -19.03 -20.80 -2.92
N ALA A 411 -20.12 -20.23 -3.41
CA ALA A 411 -20.19 -18.80 -3.74
C ALA A 411 -20.02 -17.96 -2.48
N SER A 412 -19.30 -16.85 -2.59
CA SER A 412 -19.26 -15.83 -1.55
C SER A 412 -20.67 -15.18 -1.39
N PRO A 413 -21.11 -14.81 -0.18
CA PRO A 413 -22.52 -14.54 0.11
C PRO A 413 -22.94 -13.08 -0.12
N SER A 414 -24.11 -12.85 -0.72
CA SER A 414 -24.66 -11.50 -0.95
C SER A 414 -24.58 -10.57 0.27
N ILE A 415 -24.21 -9.31 0.03
CA ILE A 415 -24.05 -8.27 1.05
C ILE A 415 -25.43 -7.85 1.59
N THR A 416 -25.89 -8.53 2.64
CA THR A 416 -27.27 -8.38 3.17
C THR A 416 -27.49 -7.09 3.96
N ILE A 417 -26.41 -6.46 4.44
CA ILE A 417 -26.48 -5.23 5.24
C ILE A 417 -26.93 -3.99 4.44
N LEU A 418 -26.77 -3.99 3.11
CA LEU A 418 -27.14 -2.86 2.25
C LEU A 418 -28.66 -2.77 2.01
N PRO A 419 -29.26 -1.57 1.96
CA PRO A 419 -30.73 -1.40 1.91
C PRO A 419 -31.41 -1.83 0.59
N LYS A 420 -30.64 -2.24 -0.44
CA LYS A 420 -31.19 -2.91 -1.64
C LYS A 420 -30.92 -4.43 -1.64
N ALA A 421 -30.58 -5.02 -0.49
CA ALA A 421 -30.58 -6.47 -0.33
C ALA A 421 -31.98 -7.05 -0.68
N PRO A 422 -32.05 -8.22 -1.35
CA PRO A 422 -30.98 -9.16 -1.63
C PRO A 422 -30.33 -9.03 -3.02
N SER A 423 -30.36 -7.86 -3.69
CA SER A 423 -29.92 -7.74 -5.09
C SER A 423 -28.48 -7.26 -5.32
N TYR A 424 -27.67 -7.04 -4.29
CA TYR A 424 -26.23 -6.75 -4.47
C TYR A 424 -25.46 -8.06 -4.72
N PRO A 425 -24.58 -8.11 -5.74
CA PRO A 425 -23.64 -9.20 -5.90
C PRO A 425 -22.62 -9.17 -4.75
N ASP A 426 -22.06 -10.33 -4.38
CA ASP A 426 -20.95 -10.37 -3.43
C ASP A 426 -19.62 -10.16 -4.16
N SER A 427 -19.40 -8.90 -4.53
CA SER A 427 -18.26 -8.48 -5.32
C SER A 427 -17.98 -6.99 -5.16
N ILE A 428 -16.71 -6.65 -5.30
CA ILE A 428 -16.19 -5.31 -5.13
C ILE A 428 -16.42 -4.53 -6.44
N THR A 429 -17.36 -3.59 -6.39
CA THR A 429 -17.65 -2.62 -7.46
C THR A 429 -17.64 -1.23 -6.85
N ASP A 430 -17.30 -0.19 -7.61
CA ASP A 430 -17.29 1.21 -7.10
C ASP A 430 -18.61 1.59 -6.42
N GLN A 431 -19.74 1.10 -6.93
CA GLN A 431 -21.07 1.31 -6.34
C GLN A 431 -21.24 0.56 -5.01
N THR A 432 -20.78 -0.70 -4.92
CA THR A 432 -20.77 -1.47 -3.66
C THR A 432 -19.89 -0.77 -2.61
N CYS A 433 -18.68 -0.34 -3.01
CA CYS A 433 -17.75 0.40 -2.16
C CYS A 433 -18.39 1.66 -1.61
N LYS A 434 -18.97 2.48 -2.49
CA LYS A 434 -19.68 3.70 -2.11
C LYS A 434 -20.82 3.41 -1.13
N ASP A 435 -21.71 2.47 -1.45
CA ASP A 435 -22.88 2.15 -0.62
C ASP A 435 -22.46 1.60 0.76
N MET A 436 -21.35 0.84 0.85
CA MET A 436 -20.79 0.36 2.12
C MET A 436 -20.13 1.48 2.93
N LYS A 437 -19.30 2.33 2.31
CA LYS A 437 -18.65 3.47 2.99
C LYS A 437 -19.68 4.47 3.52
N GLU A 438 -20.72 4.78 2.74
CA GLU A 438 -21.86 5.60 3.19
C GLU A 438 -22.62 4.97 4.36
N LEU A 439 -22.83 3.64 4.37
CA LEU A 439 -23.56 2.96 5.45
C LEU A 439 -22.73 2.84 6.74
N PHE A 440 -21.41 2.70 6.64
CA PHE A 440 -20.53 2.53 7.79
C PHE A 440 -20.05 3.85 8.40
N ASP A 441 -20.37 4.99 7.75
CA ASP A 441 -19.87 6.33 8.08
C ASP A 441 -18.33 6.43 7.97
N ASN A 442 -17.79 5.85 6.89
CA ASN A 442 -16.37 5.85 6.56
C ASN A 442 -16.06 6.81 5.39
N GLN A 443 -14.88 7.43 5.39
CA GLN A 443 -14.39 8.16 4.21
C GLN A 443 -14.16 7.18 3.04
N ASN A 444 -14.61 7.55 1.85
CA ASN A 444 -14.48 6.74 0.64
C ASN A 444 -13.19 7.10 -0.13
N ASP A 445 -12.04 7.02 0.55
CA ASP A 445 -10.75 7.36 -0.05
C ASP A 445 -10.43 6.46 -1.25
N PHE A 446 -10.89 5.19 -1.24
CA PHE A 446 -10.93 4.31 -2.41
C PHE A 446 -11.39 5.02 -3.69
N GLN A 447 -12.53 5.73 -3.63
CA GLN A 447 -13.06 6.47 -4.77
C GLN A 447 -12.27 7.76 -5.06
N GLU A 448 -11.71 8.41 -4.03
CA GLU A 448 -10.84 9.59 -4.18
C GLU A 448 -9.52 9.24 -4.90
N LYS A 449 -8.95 8.06 -4.64
CA LYS A 449 -7.79 7.48 -5.33
C LYS A 449 -8.15 6.80 -6.67
N GLY A 450 -9.37 6.96 -7.18
CA GLY A 450 -9.78 6.50 -8.51
C GLY A 450 -10.40 5.10 -8.62
N GLY A 451 -10.66 4.44 -7.48
CA GLY A 451 -11.49 3.24 -7.36
C GLY A 451 -10.99 2.02 -8.15
N ASN A 452 -11.93 1.17 -8.57
CA ASN A 452 -11.63 -0.03 -9.35
C ASN A 452 -10.84 0.29 -10.63
N LYS A 453 -11.09 1.44 -11.26
CA LYS A 453 -10.33 1.83 -12.46
C LYS A 453 -8.83 2.00 -12.17
N ALA A 454 -8.48 2.80 -11.17
CA ALA A 454 -7.08 3.04 -10.80
C ALA A 454 -6.38 1.74 -10.33
N MET A 455 -7.10 0.92 -9.54
CA MET A 455 -6.63 -0.42 -9.18
C MET A 455 -6.37 -1.28 -10.42
N GLY A 456 -7.29 -1.27 -11.39
CA GLY A 456 -7.13 -1.97 -12.67
C GLY A 456 -5.92 -1.50 -13.48
N GLU A 457 -5.69 -0.19 -13.56
CA GLU A 457 -4.51 0.38 -14.24
C GLU A 457 -3.20 -0.12 -13.60
N SER A 458 -3.16 -0.24 -12.27
CA SER A 458 -2.05 -0.83 -11.50
C SER A 458 -1.90 -2.34 -11.78
N LEU A 459 -2.98 -3.12 -11.65
CA LEU A 459 -3.03 -4.55 -11.99
C LEU A 459 -2.69 -4.88 -13.46
N SER A 460 -2.71 -3.89 -14.36
CA SER A 460 -2.30 -4.02 -15.77
C SER A 460 -0.78 -4.02 -15.93
N ARG A 461 -0.08 -3.26 -15.10
CA ARG A 461 1.39 -3.09 -15.15
C ARG A 461 2.07 -4.36 -14.62
N GLY A 462 1.52 -4.93 -13.57
CA GLY A 462 1.81 -6.27 -13.06
C GLY A 462 2.33 -6.22 -11.62
N HIS A 463 1.83 -7.12 -10.76
CA HIS A 463 2.10 -7.11 -9.33
C HIS A 463 2.93 -8.31 -8.89
N VAL A 464 3.74 -8.13 -7.84
CA VAL A 464 4.44 -9.21 -7.15
C VAL A 464 3.50 -9.88 -6.15
N ALA A 465 3.47 -11.21 -6.14
CA ALA A 465 2.74 -11.98 -5.12
C ALA A 465 3.53 -12.02 -3.81
N ALA A 466 2.92 -11.57 -2.72
CA ALA A 466 3.43 -11.61 -1.36
C ALA A 466 2.66 -12.65 -0.53
N PHE A 467 3.37 -13.44 0.27
CA PHE A 467 2.82 -14.43 1.20
C PHE A 467 3.38 -14.15 2.59
N SER A 468 2.54 -13.93 3.58
CA SER A 468 2.99 -13.55 4.92
C SER A 468 2.22 -14.22 6.06
N LEU A 469 2.79 -14.13 7.25
CA LEU A 469 2.14 -14.43 8.52
C LEU A 469 2.62 -13.41 9.54
N TRP A 470 1.70 -12.68 10.15
CA TRP A 470 2.01 -11.55 11.04
C TRP A 470 0.98 -11.39 12.16
N ASP A 471 1.36 -10.60 13.17
CA ASP A 471 0.47 -10.04 14.18
C ASP A 471 0.58 -8.51 14.17
N ASP A 472 -0.52 -7.85 14.55
CA ASP A 472 -0.69 -6.42 14.39
C ASP A 472 -0.34 -5.68 15.70
N ILE A 473 0.68 -4.84 15.61
CA ILE A 473 1.25 -4.09 16.73
C ILE A 473 0.51 -2.78 17.00
N ASP A 474 -0.27 -2.28 16.04
CA ASP A 474 -0.92 -0.98 16.14
C ASP A 474 -2.34 -1.04 16.67
N VAL A 475 -3.14 -2.00 16.18
CA VAL A 475 -4.57 -2.16 16.49
C VAL A 475 -5.00 -3.64 16.61
N HIS A 476 -4.04 -4.53 16.89
CA HIS A 476 -4.27 -5.91 17.37
C HIS A 476 -5.19 -6.78 16.49
N MET A 477 -5.18 -6.56 15.17
CA MET A 477 -5.96 -7.28 14.15
C MET A 477 -7.47 -7.07 14.23
N MET A 478 -7.91 -6.10 15.05
CA MET A 478 -9.32 -5.92 15.37
C MET A 478 -10.16 -5.44 14.18
N TRP A 479 -9.52 -4.77 13.23
CA TRP A 479 -10.08 -4.37 11.94
C TRP A 479 -10.38 -5.55 10.99
N LEU A 480 -9.86 -6.75 11.29
CA LEU A 480 -10.15 -7.99 10.57
C LEU A 480 -11.12 -8.89 11.35
N ASP A 481 -10.86 -9.14 12.64
CA ASP A 481 -11.46 -10.27 13.38
C ASP A 481 -12.32 -9.93 14.60
N SER A 482 -12.41 -8.67 15.01
CA SER A 482 -13.10 -8.24 16.23
C SER A 482 -14.09 -7.10 15.97
N HIS A 483 -14.30 -6.20 16.92
CA HIS A 483 -14.91 -4.89 16.70
C HIS A 483 -13.84 -3.84 16.47
N TYR A 484 -14.03 -2.95 15.50
CA TYR A 484 -13.14 -1.83 15.25
C TYR A 484 -13.83 -0.68 14.49
N PRO A 485 -13.69 0.58 14.93
CA PRO A 485 -12.88 1.03 16.08
C PRO A 485 -13.51 0.69 17.45
N GLU A 486 -12.70 0.69 18.51
CA GLU A 486 -13.10 0.27 19.87
C GLU A 486 -14.06 1.24 20.58
N ASP A 487 -14.17 2.48 20.10
CA ASP A 487 -15.02 3.53 20.65
C ASP A 487 -16.46 3.53 20.09
N ARG A 488 -16.73 2.72 19.05
CA ARG A 488 -18.05 2.54 18.44
C ARG A 488 -18.75 1.28 18.94
N GLU A 489 -20.08 1.29 18.97
CA GLU A 489 -20.86 0.16 19.47
C GLU A 489 -20.81 -1.03 18.50
N ARG A 490 -20.67 -2.25 19.03
CA ARG A 490 -20.64 -3.51 18.23
C ARG A 490 -21.88 -3.73 17.35
N GLY A 491 -23.00 -3.07 17.65
CA GLY A 491 -24.23 -3.14 16.87
C GLY A 491 -24.27 -2.18 15.67
N GLU A 492 -23.32 -1.25 15.56
CA GLU A 492 -23.26 -0.32 14.43
C GLU A 492 -22.79 -1.02 13.13
N PRO A 493 -23.38 -0.67 11.97
CA PRO A 493 -22.93 -1.16 10.68
C PRO A 493 -21.42 -0.97 10.46
N GLY A 494 -20.74 -2.05 10.03
CA GLY A 494 -19.32 -2.01 9.71
C GLY A 494 -18.35 -2.07 10.91
N VAL A 495 -18.84 -2.06 12.15
CA VAL A 495 -17.97 -2.09 13.36
C VAL A 495 -17.55 -3.50 13.74
N GLN A 496 -18.46 -4.47 13.81
CA GLN A 496 -18.15 -5.87 14.15
C GLN A 496 -17.76 -6.67 12.90
N ARG A 497 -16.63 -7.37 12.94
CA ARG A 497 -15.91 -7.95 11.78
C ARG A 497 -15.49 -9.40 11.96
N GLY A 498 -15.65 -9.94 13.16
CA GLY A 498 -15.47 -11.34 13.50
C GLY A 498 -15.93 -11.64 14.92
N MET A 499 -15.59 -12.82 15.44
CA MET A 499 -15.97 -13.25 16.80
C MET A 499 -14.84 -13.10 17.84
N CYS A 500 -13.68 -12.58 17.45
CA CYS A 500 -12.55 -12.46 18.37
C CYS A 500 -12.80 -11.39 19.45
N PRO A 501 -12.31 -11.62 20.68
CA PRO A 501 -12.50 -10.67 21.78
C PRO A 501 -11.89 -9.29 21.48
N GLY A 502 -10.71 -9.28 20.84
CA GLY A 502 -9.94 -8.07 20.56
C GLY A 502 -9.19 -7.57 21.80
N GLY A 503 -8.83 -6.30 21.78
CA GLY A 503 -8.13 -5.60 22.86
C GLY A 503 -6.82 -6.29 23.22
N GLU A 504 -6.53 -6.39 24.52
CA GLU A 504 -5.32 -7.05 25.00
C GLU A 504 -5.26 -8.54 24.68
N ASP A 505 -6.39 -9.26 24.54
CA ASP A 505 -6.33 -10.71 24.28
C ASP A 505 -5.71 -11.03 22.91
N SER A 506 -5.87 -10.12 21.95
CA SER A 506 -5.26 -10.12 20.61
C SER A 506 -3.96 -9.30 20.53
N SER A 507 -3.43 -8.75 21.64
CA SER A 507 -2.18 -7.98 21.57
C SER A 507 -0.99 -8.88 21.22
N PRO A 508 0.02 -8.39 20.47
CA PRO A 508 1.19 -9.17 20.06
C PRO A 508 1.83 -9.99 21.18
N ARG A 509 1.91 -9.42 22.39
CA ARG A 509 2.44 -10.11 23.58
C ARG A 509 1.63 -11.36 23.93
N ASN A 510 0.31 -11.26 23.90
CA ASN A 510 -0.58 -12.35 24.24
C ASN A 510 -0.70 -13.36 23.09
N VAL A 511 -0.72 -12.92 21.84
CA VAL A 511 -0.80 -13.80 20.66
C VAL A 511 0.49 -14.62 20.51
N ARG A 512 1.67 -13.98 20.53
CA ARG A 512 2.99 -14.67 20.46
C ARG A 512 3.22 -15.66 21.60
N SER A 513 2.63 -15.45 22.78
CA SER A 513 2.80 -16.34 23.94
C SER A 513 1.75 -17.46 24.04
N LYS A 514 0.48 -17.20 23.69
CA LYS A 514 -0.60 -18.20 23.66
C LYS A 514 -0.51 -19.12 22.44
N HIS A 515 -0.13 -18.57 21.28
CA HIS A 515 -0.21 -19.24 19.98
C HIS A 515 1.13 -19.34 19.21
N PRO A 516 2.30 -19.58 19.84
CA PRO A 516 3.60 -19.59 19.15
C PRO A 516 3.72 -20.69 18.07
N ARG A 517 2.87 -21.73 18.15
CA ARG A 517 2.79 -22.83 17.18
C ARG A 517 1.76 -22.59 16.06
N GLY A 518 1.18 -21.39 15.98
CA GLY A 518 0.31 -21.00 14.89
C GLY A 518 1.07 -21.00 13.55
N TYR A 519 0.35 -21.24 12.46
CA TYR A 519 0.93 -21.30 11.12
C TYR A 519 -0.14 -21.04 10.05
N VAL A 520 0.31 -20.63 8.87
CA VAL A 520 -0.47 -20.63 7.63
C VAL A 520 0.26 -21.46 6.58
N THR A 521 -0.48 -22.11 5.69
CA THR A 521 0.07 -22.80 4.51
C THR A 521 -0.52 -22.20 3.25
N PHE A 522 0.33 -21.93 2.25
CA PHE A 522 -0.08 -21.50 0.91
C PHE A 522 0.51 -22.47 -0.12
N ALA A 523 -0.32 -22.95 -1.05
CA ALA A 523 0.11 -23.91 -2.06
C ALA A 523 -0.68 -23.81 -3.37
N ASN A 524 -0.19 -24.49 -4.41
CA ASN A 524 -0.93 -24.82 -5.63
C ASN A 524 -1.52 -23.61 -6.38
N VAL A 525 -0.82 -22.47 -6.36
CA VAL A 525 -1.21 -21.24 -7.06
C VAL A 525 -1.57 -21.54 -8.52
N ALA A 526 -2.67 -20.96 -8.98
CA ALA A 526 -3.12 -21.03 -10.36
C ALA A 526 -3.56 -19.65 -10.86
N ILE A 527 -3.22 -19.31 -12.09
CA ILE A 527 -3.73 -18.12 -12.79
C ILE A 527 -4.16 -18.48 -14.20
N GLY A 528 -5.25 -17.90 -14.69
CA GLY A 528 -5.71 -18.15 -16.05
C GLY A 528 -6.87 -17.28 -16.51
N GLU A 529 -7.46 -17.66 -17.65
CA GLU A 529 -8.74 -17.12 -18.13
C GLU A 529 -9.84 -17.29 -17.06
N ILE A 530 -10.83 -16.40 -17.03
CA ILE A 530 -12.02 -16.55 -16.16
C ILE A 530 -12.70 -17.89 -16.46
N GLY A 531 -12.88 -18.73 -15.44
CA GLY A 531 -13.45 -20.07 -15.56
C GLY A 531 -12.45 -21.17 -15.89
N SER A 532 -11.14 -20.95 -15.71
CA SER A 532 -10.10 -21.93 -16.08
C SER A 532 -9.28 -22.57 -14.94
N THR A 533 -9.31 -22.05 -13.70
CA THR A 533 -8.42 -22.58 -12.64
C THR A 533 -9.00 -23.77 -11.88
N GLN A 534 -10.33 -23.84 -11.76
CA GLN A 534 -11.06 -24.88 -11.05
C GLN A 534 -11.81 -25.84 -11.98
N SER A 535 -12.10 -27.04 -11.46
CA SER A 535 -12.99 -28.02 -12.10
C SER A 535 -14.47 -27.86 -11.72
N VAL A 536 -14.77 -27.06 -10.69
CA VAL A 536 -16.11 -26.79 -10.18
C VAL A 536 -16.30 -25.29 -9.96
N TYR A 537 -17.46 -24.77 -10.37
CA TYR A 537 -17.82 -23.35 -10.19
C TYR A 537 -19.23 -23.22 -9.59
N PRO A 538 -19.53 -22.12 -8.88
CA PRO A 538 -20.88 -21.85 -8.41
C PRO A 538 -21.90 -21.88 -9.57
N GLY A 539 -23.05 -22.51 -9.33
CA GLY A 539 -24.10 -22.66 -10.35
C GLY A 539 -23.87 -23.78 -11.38
N THR A 540 -22.67 -24.37 -11.46
CA THR A 540 -22.47 -25.58 -12.28
C THR A 540 -22.98 -26.82 -11.54
N THR A 541 -23.81 -27.63 -12.20
CA THR A 541 -24.18 -28.96 -11.69
C THR A 541 -23.03 -29.93 -11.92
N GLY A 542 -21.99 -29.83 -11.10
CA GLY A 542 -20.92 -30.83 -11.04
C GLY A 542 -21.48 -32.23 -10.75
N PRO A 543 -20.77 -33.31 -11.12
CA PRO A 543 -21.25 -34.67 -10.90
C PRO A 543 -21.50 -34.91 -9.41
N VAL A 544 -22.74 -35.29 -9.09
CA VAL A 544 -23.15 -35.65 -7.73
C VAL A 544 -22.19 -36.74 -7.21
N PRO A 545 -21.51 -36.54 -6.06
CA PRO A 545 -20.69 -37.59 -5.46
C PRO A 545 -21.53 -38.86 -5.29
N PRO A 546 -21.04 -40.06 -5.65
CA PRO A 546 -21.83 -41.26 -5.56
C PRO A 546 -22.32 -41.43 -4.13
N THR A 547 -23.64 -41.34 -3.94
CA THR A 547 -24.30 -41.47 -2.64
C THR A 547 -23.76 -42.71 -1.96
N ALA A 548 -23.11 -42.54 -0.81
CA ALA A 548 -22.66 -43.65 0.00
C ALA A 548 -23.87 -44.47 0.44
N SER A 549 -24.17 -45.54 -0.30
CA SER A 549 -25.23 -46.48 0.06
C SER A 549 -24.87 -47.11 1.39
N THR A 550 -25.48 -46.62 2.46
CA THR A 550 -25.37 -47.18 3.80
C THR A 550 -26.05 -48.54 3.83
N THR A 551 -25.32 -49.58 3.42
CA THR A 551 -25.83 -50.96 3.44
C THR A 551 -26.14 -51.35 4.88
N THR A 552 -27.42 -51.37 5.21
CA THR A 552 -27.94 -51.69 6.54
C THR A 552 -27.76 -53.17 6.86
N THR A 553 -26.59 -53.51 7.41
CA THR A 553 -26.34 -54.86 7.94
C THR A 553 -27.00 -55.01 9.30
N THR A 554 -28.13 -55.73 9.33
CA THR A 554 -28.89 -55.99 10.55
C THR A 554 -28.18 -56.97 11.49
N SER A 555 -28.14 -56.64 12.78
CA SER A 555 -27.90 -57.61 13.86
C SER A 555 -28.61 -57.15 15.15
N PRO A 556 -29.03 -58.08 16.02
CA PRO A 556 -30.27 -57.91 16.77
C PRO A 556 -30.14 -57.18 18.11
N VAL A 557 -31.24 -56.50 18.47
CA VAL A 557 -31.45 -55.79 19.74
C VAL A 557 -31.45 -56.73 20.94
N ALA A 558 -30.72 -56.36 21.99
CA ALA A 558 -30.87 -56.92 23.33
C ALA A 558 -31.56 -55.92 24.26
N THR A 559 -32.51 -56.40 25.05
CA THR A 559 -33.50 -55.59 25.77
C THR A 559 -33.06 -55.19 27.18
N VAL A 560 -33.19 -53.91 27.57
CA VAL A 560 -33.19 -53.50 28.99
C VAL A 560 -34.33 -52.51 29.27
N LYS A 561 -34.81 -52.57 30.52
CA LYS A 561 -36.11 -52.10 31.06
C LYS A 561 -36.11 -50.59 31.44
N PRO A 562 -37.27 -49.88 31.41
CA PRO A 562 -37.35 -48.45 31.71
C PRO A 562 -37.41 -48.13 33.21
N THR A 563 -36.87 -46.96 33.62
CA THR A 563 -36.98 -46.42 34.99
C THR A 563 -37.04 -44.89 35.02
N THR A 564 -38.19 -44.38 35.50
CA THR A 564 -38.50 -43.04 36.11
C THR A 564 -38.10 -41.72 35.44
N THR A 565 -39.14 -40.95 35.12
CA THR A 565 -39.20 -39.49 34.97
C THR A 565 -38.72 -38.73 36.21
N VAL A 566 -38.00 -37.62 36.03
CA VAL A 566 -37.83 -36.57 37.06
C VAL A 566 -38.15 -35.21 36.41
N THR A 567 -39.09 -34.48 36.99
CA THR A 567 -39.43 -33.10 36.62
C THR A 567 -38.46 -32.15 37.29
N ALA A 568 -37.78 -31.28 36.52
CA ALA A 568 -36.91 -30.24 37.05
C ALA A 568 -37.41 -28.85 36.60
N THR A 569 -37.69 -27.99 37.57
CA THR A 569 -38.13 -26.60 37.39
C THR A 569 -36.98 -25.70 36.90
N GLN A 570 -37.31 -24.73 36.05
CA GLN A 570 -36.37 -23.70 35.56
C GLN A 570 -35.83 -22.84 36.74
N PRO A 571 -34.54 -22.49 36.76
CA PRO A 571 -33.98 -21.61 37.80
C PRO A 571 -34.31 -20.13 37.52
N SER A 572 -34.88 -19.45 38.52
CA SER A 572 -35.07 -17.99 38.51
C SER A 572 -33.75 -17.24 38.67
N CYS A 573 -33.63 -16.04 38.08
CA CYS A 573 -32.46 -15.18 38.27
C CYS A 573 -32.13 -14.90 39.74
N ALA A 574 -30.84 -14.65 40.01
CA ALA A 574 -30.30 -14.35 41.32
C ALA A 574 -30.86 -13.03 41.87
N LYS A 575 -31.21 -13.01 43.15
CA LYS A 575 -31.73 -11.82 43.82
C LYS A 575 -30.58 -10.84 44.14
N ALA A 576 -30.95 -9.62 44.55
CA ALA A 576 -30.05 -8.62 45.12
C ALA A 576 -28.97 -9.24 46.03
N TRP A 577 -27.70 -8.92 45.78
CA TRP A 577 -26.51 -9.40 46.50
C TRP A 577 -26.26 -10.92 46.47
N GLN A 578 -26.96 -11.71 45.64
CA GLN A 578 -26.67 -13.13 45.47
C GLN A 578 -25.62 -13.40 44.40
N GLN A 579 -24.99 -14.58 44.48
CA GLN A 579 -24.01 -15.02 43.49
C GLN A 579 -24.70 -15.31 42.15
N CYS A 580 -24.17 -14.69 41.10
CA CYS A 580 -24.66 -14.75 39.72
C CYS A 580 -23.58 -15.24 38.73
N GLY A 581 -22.42 -15.66 39.22
CA GLY A 581 -21.32 -16.13 38.40
C GLY A 581 -20.11 -16.58 39.23
N GLY A 582 -19.08 -17.04 38.51
CA GLY A 582 -17.86 -17.63 39.09
C GLY A 582 -17.59 -19.03 38.55
N ARG A 583 -16.32 -19.41 38.47
CA ARG A 583 -15.87 -20.72 38.00
C ARG A 583 -16.44 -21.83 38.90
N ASN A 584 -17.11 -22.81 38.28
CA ASN A 584 -17.91 -23.87 38.92
C ASN A 584 -19.21 -23.42 39.65
N HIS A 585 -19.70 -22.19 39.42
CA HIS A 585 -21.03 -21.77 39.90
C HIS A 585 -22.14 -22.47 39.11
N ASN A 586 -22.90 -23.33 39.78
CA ASN A 586 -24.05 -24.06 39.22
C ASN A 586 -25.40 -23.36 39.51
N GLY A 587 -25.38 -22.10 39.96
CA GLY A 587 -26.58 -21.30 40.24
C GLY A 587 -27.02 -20.42 39.06
N PRO A 588 -27.94 -19.48 39.28
CA PRO A 588 -28.41 -18.57 38.24
C PRO A 588 -27.26 -17.68 37.72
N THR A 589 -27.26 -17.39 36.42
CA THR A 589 -26.28 -16.54 35.74
C THR A 589 -26.79 -15.13 35.39
N CYS A 590 -28.05 -14.84 35.75
CA CYS A 590 -28.71 -13.55 35.59
C CYS A 590 -29.10 -12.96 36.95
N CYS A 591 -29.30 -11.65 37.02
CA CYS A 591 -29.78 -10.93 38.19
C CYS A 591 -31.23 -10.46 38.01
N ALA A 592 -31.92 -10.18 39.11
CA ALA A 592 -33.26 -9.57 39.08
C ALA A 592 -33.23 -8.12 38.55
N ASP A 593 -34.33 -7.66 37.96
CA ASP A 593 -34.44 -6.34 37.31
C ASP A 593 -33.91 -5.18 38.18
N GLY A 594 -33.08 -4.31 37.57
CA GLY A 594 -32.38 -3.21 38.25
C GLY A 594 -31.06 -3.60 38.92
N TRP A 595 -30.61 -4.86 38.80
CA TRP A 595 -29.35 -5.35 39.35
C TRP A 595 -28.48 -5.97 38.25
N SER A 596 -27.18 -5.68 38.29
CA SER A 596 -26.20 -6.19 37.33
C SER A 596 -25.28 -7.20 37.99
N CYS A 597 -24.89 -8.25 37.25
CA CYS A 597 -23.95 -9.24 37.75
C CYS A 597 -22.52 -8.70 37.68
N VAL A 598 -21.97 -8.27 38.82
CA VAL A 598 -20.62 -7.71 38.91
C VAL A 598 -19.64 -8.82 39.29
N VAL A 599 -18.64 -9.06 38.44
CA VAL A 599 -17.55 -10.01 38.72
C VAL A 599 -16.68 -9.46 39.85
N ASP A 600 -16.34 -10.32 40.81
CA ASP A 600 -15.52 -9.98 41.99
C ASP A 600 -14.18 -10.72 41.94
N SER A 601 -14.18 -11.98 41.46
CA SER A 601 -12.99 -12.80 41.17
C SER A 601 -13.32 -13.91 40.16
N GLU A 602 -12.32 -14.68 39.70
CA GLU A 602 -12.56 -15.83 38.81
C GLU A 602 -13.56 -16.85 39.41
N TRP A 603 -13.70 -16.91 40.74
CA TRP A 603 -14.57 -17.87 41.46
C TRP A 603 -15.91 -17.27 41.89
N TYR A 604 -16.14 -15.96 41.72
CA TYR A 604 -17.32 -15.28 42.31
C TYR A 604 -17.73 -14.00 41.56
N SER A 605 -19.03 -13.92 41.22
CA SER A 605 -19.71 -12.71 40.73
C SER A 605 -21.01 -12.49 41.49
N GLN A 606 -21.39 -11.24 41.78
CA GLN A 606 -22.53 -10.89 42.64
C GLN A 606 -23.45 -9.84 42.00
N CYS A 607 -24.77 -9.98 42.20
CA CYS A 607 -25.74 -8.96 41.80
C CYS A 607 -25.58 -7.68 42.65
N LYS A 608 -25.18 -6.55 42.03
CA LYS A 608 -25.05 -5.23 42.68
C LYS A 608 -25.97 -4.20 41.97
N PRO A 609 -26.41 -3.11 42.61
CA PRO A 609 -27.36 -2.15 42.00
C PRO A 609 -26.70 -1.34 40.88
N GLY A 610 -27.41 -1.16 39.75
CA GLY A 610 -26.99 -0.22 38.70
C GLY A 610 -27.46 1.21 39.00
N THR A 611 -26.59 2.21 38.80
CA THR A 611 -26.94 3.62 38.98
C THR A 611 -27.41 4.26 37.67
N ASP A 612 -28.67 4.04 37.32
CA ASP A 612 -29.34 4.80 36.26
C ASP A 612 -29.89 6.12 36.82
N THR A 613 -29.49 7.26 36.24
CA THR A 613 -30.19 8.54 36.41
C THR A 613 -30.38 9.23 35.07
N ALA A 614 -31.63 9.26 34.60
CA ALA A 614 -32.04 9.98 33.40
C ALA A 614 -32.25 11.48 33.67
N PHE A 615 -32.02 12.32 32.67
CA PHE A 615 -32.69 13.62 32.51
C PHE A 615 -32.90 13.95 31.03
N ALA A 616 -33.98 14.67 30.71
CA ALA A 616 -34.49 14.79 29.35
C ALA A 616 -34.83 16.23 28.93
N GLN A 617 -34.70 16.46 27.62
CA GLN A 617 -35.49 17.36 26.75
C GLN A 617 -35.23 18.88 26.61
N ALA A 618 -35.18 19.24 25.31
CA ALA A 618 -35.84 20.37 24.62
C ALA A 618 -35.15 21.76 24.48
N ASN A 619 -34.88 22.17 23.22
CA ASN A 619 -35.77 23.08 22.46
C ASN A 619 -35.34 23.34 20.99
N LYS A 620 -36.31 23.62 20.10
CA LYS A 620 -36.19 24.14 18.70
C LYS A 620 -37.29 25.22 18.53
N PRO A 621 -37.08 26.33 17.80
CA PRO A 621 -37.43 26.41 16.35
C PRO A 621 -36.55 27.47 15.58
N ARG A 622 -36.74 27.92 14.32
CA ARG A 622 -37.68 27.63 13.20
C ARG A 622 -37.02 27.95 11.82
N ASP A 623 -37.81 27.85 10.75
CA ASP A 623 -37.50 27.99 9.30
C ASP A 623 -37.68 29.42 8.71
N ARG A 624 -36.98 29.72 7.59
CA ARG A 624 -37.48 30.56 6.46
C ARG A 624 -36.61 30.45 5.19
N ARG A 625 -37.25 30.26 4.02
CA ARG A 625 -36.66 30.29 2.66
C ARG A 625 -36.97 31.60 1.91
N GLN A 626 -36.14 31.97 0.92
CA GLN A 626 -36.52 32.85 -0.21
C GLN A 626 -35.73 32.49 -1.50
N LYS A 627 -36.06 33.11 -2.65
CA LYS A 627 -35.93 32.50 -4.00
C LYS A 627 -35.62 33.52 -5.13
N PHE A 628 -34.86 33.07 -6.15
CA PHE A 628 -34.71 33.61 -7.55
C PHE A 628 -34.00 34.95 -7.84
N LEU A 629 -33.01 34.96 -8.76
CA LEU A 629 -33.13 35.29 -10.20
C LEU A 629 -31.80 35.03 -10.97
N GLY A 630 -31.84 34.93 -12.32
CA GLY A 630 -30.82 34.24 -13.15
C GLY A 630 -29.84 35.09 -14.01
N PRO A 631 -29.06 34.44 -14.90
CA PRO A 631 -27.84 35.00 -15.52
C PRO A 631 -28.03 35.59 -16.92
N SER A 632 -27.60 36.84 -17.18
CA SER A 632 -27.53 37.44 -18.54
C SER A 632 -26.66 38.71 -18.70
N PHE A 633 -25.83 39.13 -17.73
CA PHE A 633 -25.19 40.47 -17.77
C PHE A 633 -23.65 40.50 -17.99
N MET A 634 -22.98 39.35 -18.10
CA MET A 634 -21.51 39.26 -18.09
C MET A 634 -20.91 39.00 -19.48
N GLN A 635 -20.95 40.00 -20.39
CA GLN A 635 -20.21 39.88 -21.67
C GLN A 635 -19.63 41.17 -22.28
N SER A 636 -19.94 42.38 -21.78
CA SER A 636 -19.58 43.64 -22.49
C SER A 636 -18.42 44.46 -21.91
N LYS A 637 -17.96 44.21 -20.66
CA LYS A 637 -16.98 45.09 -19.97
C LYS A 637 -15.52 44.63 -19.95
N ALA A 638 -15.21 43.39 -20.37
CA ALA A 638 -13.85 42.85 -20.28
C ALA A 638 -12.83 43.52 -21.23
N LYS A 639 -13.24 43.87 -22.46
CA LYS A 639 -12.32 44.39 -23.50
C LYS A 639 -11.74 45.79 -23.21
N GLY A 640 -12.32 46.57 -22.30
CA GLY A 640 -11.95 47.98 -22.08
C GLY A 640 -10.86 48.24 -21.03
N ARG A 641 -10.43 47.22 -20.26
CA ARG A 641 -9.54 47.43 -19.09
C ARG A 641 -8.12 46.86 -19.25
N ILE A 642 -7.86 46.00 -20.23
CA ILE A 642 -6.56 45.34 -20.42
C ILE A 642 -5.47 46.32 -20.90
N THR A 643 -5.83 47.33 -21.68
CA THR A 643 -4.88 48.33 -22.23
C THR A 643 -4.21 49.21 -21.17
N PHE A 644 -4.76 49.30 -19.95
CA PHE A 644 -4.18 50.12 -18.88
C PHE A 644 -3.04 49.41 -18.13
N LEU A 645 -3.08 48.08 -18.02
CA LEU A 645 -2.11 47.32 -17.22
C LEU A 645 -0.71 47.29 -17.86
N MET A 646 -0.63 47.22 -19.20
CA MET A 646 0.66 47.08 -19.90
C MET A 646 1.55 48.35 -19.86
N ASN A 647 1.00 49.51 -19.52
CA ASN A 647 1.77 50.76 -19.44
C ASN A 647 2.52 50.93 -18.10
N LEU A 648 2.31 50.07 -17.11
CA LEU A 648 2.95 50.15 -15.78
C LEU A 648 4.30 49.42 -15.67
N ILE A 649 4.73 48.69 -16.70
CA ILE A 649 5.92 47.81 -16.67
C ILE A 649 7.13 48.44 -17.42
N ARG A 650 7.13 49.77 -17.59
CA ARG A 650 8.25 50.55 -18.14
C ARG A 650 8.40 51.87 -17.37
N PRO A 651 9.55 52.20 -16.75
CA PRO A 651 10.69 51.36 -16.34
C PRO A 651 10.97 51.45 -14.82
N ALA A 652 11.67 50.45 -14.27
CA ALA A 652 12.35 50.55 -12.97
C ALA A 652 13.75 49.97 -13.09
N GLY A 653 14.71 50.83 -13.44
CA GLY A 653 16.14 50.50 -13.40
C GLY A 653 16.68 50.48 -11.97
N ASP A 654 17.94 50.08 -11.84
CA ASP A 654 18.75 50.17 -10.62
C ASP A 654 18.38 49.23 -9.46
N ILE A 655 18.21 47.94 -9.77
CA ILE A 655 18.58 46.85 -8.85
C ILE A 655 19.54 45.91 -9.57
N ILE A 656 20.74 45.73 -9.02
CA ILE A 656 21.76 44.80 -9.56
C ILE A 656 21.31 43.37 -9.25
N LEU A 657 20.69 42.72 -10.23
CA LEU A 657 20.40 41.28 -10.23
C LEU A 657 21.50 40.53 -10.99
N SER A 658 21.82 39.32 -10.52
CA SER A 658 22.84 38.47 -11.14
C SER A 658 22.45 38.05 -12.57
N GLU A 659 23.46 37.80 -13.42
CA GLU A 659 23.28 37.51 -14.87
C GLU A 659 22.23 36.42 -15.19
N ARG A 660 22.03 35.45 -14.28
CA ARG A 660 21.01 34.41 -14.43
C ARG A 660 19.57 34.94 -14.54
N CYS A 661 19.29 36.16 -14.09
CA CYS A 661 17.94 36.74 -14.15
C CYS A 661 17.62 37.42 -15.49
N ASN A 662 18.62 37.88 -16.25
CA ASN A 662 18.38 38.65 -17.48
C ASN A 662 17.91 37.79 -18.65
N ILE A 663 18.34 36.52 -18.71
CA ILE A 663 17.92 35.56 -19.75
C ILE A 663 16.41 35.23 -19.62
N ALA A 664 15.83 35.35 -18.42
CA ALA A 664 14.40 35.10 -18.19
C ALA A 664 13.46 36.19 -18.77
N LEU A 665 13.94 37.41 -19.04
CA LEU A 665 13.08 38.52 -19.49
C LEU A 665 12.47 38.31 -20.88
N ALA A 666 13.15 37.59 -21.78
CA ALA A 666 12.58 37.20 -23.07
C ALA A 666 11.49 36.12 -22.92
N ALA A 667 11.63 35.21 -21.95
CA ALA A 667 10.62 34.20 -21.64
C ALA A 667 9.38 34.82 -20.96
N ILE A 668 9.56 35.86 -20.14
CA ILE A 668 8.48 36.52 -19.39
C ILE A 668 7.33 37.02 -20.29
N ALA A 669 7.58 37.50 -21.52
CA ALA A 669 6.50 37.93 -22.41
C ALA A 669 5.57 36.77 -22.85
N THR A 670 6.14 35.57 -23.05
CA THR A 670 5.41 34.35 -23.41
C THR A 670 4.75 33.72 -22.18
N THR A 671 5.44 33.75 -21.03
CA THR A 671 4.93 33.25 -19.75
C THR A 671 3.81 34.12 -19.20
N ALA A 672 3.87 35.45 -19.32
CA ALA A 672 2.80 36.36 -18.90
C ALA A 672 1.49 36.07 -19.66
N LYS A 673 1.58 35.77 -20.95
CA LYS A 673 0.41 35.41 -21.77
C LYS A 673 -0.18 34.04 -21.39
N LYS A 674 0.67 33.06 -21.05
CA LYS A 674 0.23 31.77 -20.49
C LYS A 674 -0.40 31.94 -19.10
N MET A 675 0.18 32.78 -18.25
CA MET A 675 -0.30 33.06 -16.89
C MET A 675 -1.61 33.88 -16.92
N GLU A 676 -1.77 34.78 -17.90
CA GLU A 676 -3.05 35.44 -18.21
C GLU A 676 -4.11 34.43 -18.63
N THR A 677 -3.80 33.45 -19.50
CA THR A 677 -4.73 32.36 -19.83
C THR A 677 -5.05 31.49 -18.61
N VAL A 678 -4.06 31.02 -17.86
CA VAL A 678 -4.27 30.15 -16.68
C VAL A 678 -5.08 30.85 -15.60
N LEU A 679 -4.81 32.13 -15.31
CA LEU A 679 -5.60 32.90 -14.34
C LEU A 679 -7.00 33.23 -14.89
N THR A 680 -7.14 33.54 -16.18
CA THR A 680 -8.45 33.79 -16.80
C THR A 680 -9.31 32.52 -16.78
N ASP A 681 -8.72 31.36 -17.00
CA ASP A 681 -9.40 30.06 -16.96
C ASP A 681 -9.75 29.70 -15.50
N PHE A 682 -8.81 29.85 -14.56
CA PHE A 682 -9.04 29.68 -13.12
C PHE A 682 -10.18 30.55 -12.57
N TRP A 683 -10.29 31.80 -13.01
CA TRP A 683 -11.38 32.72 -12.59
C TRP A 683 -12.64 32.62 -13.47
N ARG A 684 -12.59 31.97 -14.64
CA ARG A 684 -13.77 31.66 -15.47
C ARG A 684 -14.58 30.51 -14.88
N ASP A 685 -13.88 29.53 -14.31
CA ASP A 685 -14.46 28.29 -13.82
C ASP A 685 -14.79 28.35 -12.30
N ALA A 686 -14.51 29.50 -11.65
CA ALA A 686 -14.82 29.78 -10.24
C ALA A 686 -15.69 31.05 -10.03
N PRO A 687 -16.97 31.04 -10.42
CA PRO A 687 -17.92 32.07 -9.98
C PRO A 687 -18.33 31.84 -8.52
N ASP A 688 -18.37 32.94 -7.75
CA ASP A 688 -18.97 33.11 -6.39
C ASP A 688 -18.00 33.38 -5.22
N LEU A 689 -17.16 34.41 -5.38
CA LEU A 689 -16.60 35.13 -4.22
C LEU A 689 -17.64 36.13 -3.69
N THR A 690 -18.32 35.81 -2.59
CA THR A 690 -19.27 36.70 -1.92
C THR A 690 -18.53 37.75 -1.08
N LEU A 691 -18.51 39.00 -1.55
CA LEU A 691 -17.97 40.14 -0.81
C LEU A 691 -19.02 40.70 0.16
N SER A 692 -18.57 41.19 1.32
CA SER A 692 -19.42 41.91 2.28
C SER A 692 -19.95 43.21 1.67
N GLU A 693 -21.10 43.70 2.13
CA GLU A 693 -21.69 44.95 1.61
C GLU A 693 -20.76 46.15 1.88
N GLY A 694 -20.18 46.70 0.81
CA GLY A 694 -19.20 47.79 0.86
C GLY A 694 -17.74 47.38 0.64
N GLU A 695 -17.41 46.08 0.66
CA GLU A 695 -16.07 45.60 0.30
C GLU A 695 -15.84 45.58 -1.21
N THR A 696 -14.59 45.76 -1.63
CA THR A 696 -14.19 45.63 -3.04
C THR A 696 -13.15 44.54 -3.18
N PHE A 697 -13.22 43.77 -4.27
CA PHE A 697 -12.23 42.74 -4.60
C PHE A 697 -10.77 43.26 -4.55
N GLN A 698 -10.57 44.52 -4.98
CA GLN A 698 -9.29 45.21 -4.90
C GLN A 698 -8.75 45.24 -3.45
N HIS A 699 -9.62 45.55 -2.48
CA HIS A 699 -9.23 45.71 -1.08
C HIS A 699 -9.18 44.37 -0.33
N SER A 700 -10.07 43.42 -0.63
CA SER A 700 -10.19 42.16 0.10
C SER A 700 -9.29 41.03 -0.44
N ALA A 701 -8.84 41.12 -1.70
CA ALA A 701 -7.99 40.09 -2.33
C ALA A 701 -6.66 40.63 -2.89
N VAL A 702 -6.65 41.83 -3.50
CA VAL A 702 -5.46 42.32 -4.25
C VAL A 702 -4.47 43.06 -3.35
N GLU A 703 -4.93 44.01 -2.53
CA GLU A 703 -4.04 44.77 -1.64
C GLU A 703 -3.35 43.91 -0.55
N PRO A 704 -3.99 42.93 0.11
CA PRO A 704 -3.29 42.04 1.05
C PRO A 704 -2.19 41.21 0.39
N LEU A 705 -2.43 40.74 -0.84
CA LEU A 705 -1.44 40.00 -1.63
C LEU A 705 -0.25 40.89 -2.00
N LYS A 706 -0.54 42.12 -2.46
CA LYS A 706 0.44 43.15 -2.81
C LYS A 706 1.26 43.62 -1.60
N GLN A 707 0.65 43.69 -0.42
CA GLN A 707 1.33 44.04 0.82
C GLN A 707 2.25 42.91 1.31
N SER A 708 1.80 41.65 1.23
CA SER A 708 2.64 40.47 1.54
C SER A 708 3.86 40.36 0.63
N LEU A 709 3.76 40.77 -0.64
CA LEU A 709 4.87 40.72 -1.61
C LEU A 709 5.95 41.81 -1.39
N LEU A 710 5.72 42.78 -0.51
CA LEU A 710 6.61 43.93 -0.28
C LEU A 710 7.34 43.90 1.07
N GLU A 711 7.05 42.95 1.96
CA GLU A 711 7.73 42.82 3.25
C GLU A 711 8.96 41.89 3.20
N PRO A 712 10.08 42.22 3.89
CA PRO A 712 11.21 41.29 4.05
C PRO A 712 10.81 40.05 4.86
N ARG A 713 11.37 38.88 4.51
CA ARG A 713 11.04 37.55 5.08
C ARG A 713 10.60 37.57 6.55
N ARG A 714 9.33 37.23 6.78
CA ARG A 714 8.88 36.57 8.01
C ARG A 714 8.78 35.07 7.79
N GLU A 715 9.16 34.31 8.79
CA GLU A 715 8.98 32.87 8.84
C GLU A 715 7.47 32.53 8.80
N GLY A 716 7.06 31.65 7.88
CA GLY A 716 5.64 31.31 7.66
C GLY A 716 4.85 32.24 6.70
N ALA A 717 5.45 33.26 6.08
CA ALA A 717 4.75 34.09 5.10
C ALA A 717 4.60 33.39 3.72
N PRO A 718 3.36 33.21 3.18
CA PRO A 718 3.13 32.38 1.99
C PRO A 718 3.54 33.04 0.66
N TRP A 719 3.74 34.35 0.59
CA TRP A 719 4.02 35.06 -0.67
C TRP A 719 5.29 35.90 -0.57
N THR A 720 6.42 35.28 -0.90
CA THR A 720 7.70 35.98 -1.14
C THR A 720 8.07 35.89 -2.62
N THR A 721 8.95 36.77 -3.11
CA THR A 721 9.50 36.70 -4.48
C THR A 721 10.10 35.33 -4.79
N GLN A 722 10.71 34.68 -3.80
CA GLN A 722 11.26 33.34 -3.92
C GLN A 722 10.15 32.28 -4.04
N ARG A 723 9.07 32.36 -3.25
CA ARG A 723 7.91 31.46 -3.38
C ARG A 723 7.21 31.63 -4.74
N LEU A 724 7.23 32.82 -5.32
CA LEU A 724 6.73 33.09 -6.66
C LEU A 724 7.60 32.43 -7.75
N CYS A 725 8.92 32.42 -7.58
CA CYS A 725 9.83 31.65 -8.44
C CYS A 725 9.61 30.13 -8.31
N GLU A 726 9.39 29.63 -7.09
CA GLU A 726 9.02 28.23 -6.83
C GLU A 726 7.66 27.88 -7.48
N LEU A 727 6.67 28.77 -7.43
CA LEU A 727 5.36 28.60 -8.06
C LEU A 727 5.42 28.60 -9.60
N LEU A 728 6.36 29.35 -10.18
CA LEU A 728 6.64 29.33 -11.63
C LEU A 728 7.41 28.08 -12.07
N ALA A 729 8.14 27.43 -11.15
CA ALA A 729 8.85 26.17 -11.41
C ALA A 729 7.96 24.92 -11.19
N GLN A 730 7.09 24.94 -10.17
CA GLN A 730 6.25 23.81 -9.76
C GLN A 730 4.82 24.27 -9.34
N PRO A 731 3.92 24.53 -10.31
CA PRO A 731 2.62 25.13 -10.03
C PRO A 731 1.65 24.25 -9.22
N ARG A 732 1.75 22.91 -9.30
CA ARG A 732 0.86 21.98 -8.56
C ARG A 732 1.19 21.89 -7.06
N THR A 733 2.47 21.90 -6.69
CA THR A 733 2.93 21.76 -5.29
C THR A 733 2.46 22.94 -4.43
N SER A 734 2.51 24.15 -4.98
CA SER A 734 2.04 25.36 -4.28
C SER A 734 0.51 25.48 -4.19
N TYR A 735 -0.24 24.82 -5.10
CA TYR A 735 -1.70 24.75 -5.05
C TYR A 735 -2.18 23.95 -3.82
N LYS A 736 -1.58 22.78 -3.56
CA LYS A 736 -1.89 21.96 -2.36
C LYS A 736 -1.64 22.74 -1.06
N SER A 737 -0.49 23.39 -0.90
CA SER A 737 -0.18 24.17 0.32
C SER A 737 -1.09 25.40 0.52
N THR A 738 -1.50 26.07 -0.56
CA THR A 738 -2.40 27.23 -0.48
C THR A 738 -3.82 26.80 -0.07
N ARG A 739 -4.30 25.65 -0.56
CA ARG A 739 -5.59 25.04 -0.18
C ARG A 739 -5.64 24.70 1.33
N ILE A 740 -4.56 24.13 1.86
CA ILE A 740 -4.46 23.76 3.29
C ILE A 740 -4.46 25.00 4.19
N TRP A 741 -3.70 26.05 3.84
CA TRP A 741 -3.66 27.28 4.64
C TRP A 741 -5.01 28.01 4.70
N LEU A 742 -5.72 28.09 3.56
CA LEU A 742 -7.05 28.70 3.49
C LEU A 742 -8.10 27.92 4.32
N ARG A 743 -7.98 26.59 4.41
CA ARG A 743 -8.84 25.75 5.29
C ARG A 743 -8.62 26.06 6.77
N ASN A 744 -7.37 26.30 7.16
CA ASN A 744 -6.97 26.42 8.57
C ASN A 744 -7.10 27.85 9.15
N TRP A 745 -7.23 28.89 8.32
CA TRP A 745 -7.34 30.28 8.78
C TRP A 745 -8.78 30.79 9.07
N GLY A 746 -9.77 29.89 9.10
CA GLY A 746 -11.14 30.21 9.51
C GLY A 746 -11.92 31.10 8.54
N VAL A 747 -11.38 31.37 7.34
CA VAL A 747 -12.09 32.09 6.28
C VAL A 747 -13.12 31.13 5.68
N GLY A 748 -14.40 31.36 6.00
CA GLY A 748 -15.50 30.43 5.73
C GLY A 748 -15.89 30.27 4.25
N PHE A 749 -15.00 29.71 3.43
CA PHE A 749 -15.31 29.27 2.07
C PHE A 749 -16.14 28.00 2.11
N LYS A 750 -17.47 28.16 2.12
CA LYS A 750 -18.39 27.08 1.75
C LYS A 750 -18.40 26.92 0.23
N PHE A 751 -17.44 26.14 -0.28
CA PHE A 751 -17.67 25.42 -1.53
C PHE A 751 -18.90 24.52 -1.31
N ARG A 752 -19.91 24.64 -2.18
CA ARG A 752 -21.04 23.70 -2.20
C ARG A 752 -20.67 22.50 -3.05
N GLU A 753 -21.15 21.35 -2.58
CA GLU A 753 -21.12 20.01 -3.18
C GLU A 753 -21.12 19.98 -4.71
#